data_AF-A0A842SDJ5-F1
#
_entry.id   AF-A0A842SDJ5-F1
#
_cell.length_a   1.000
_cell.length_b   1.000
_cell.length_c   1.000
_cell.angle_alpha   90.00
_cell.angle_beta   90.00
_cell.angle_gamma   90.00
#
_symmetry.space_group_name_H-M   'P 1'
#
loop_
_entity.id
_entity.type
_entity.pdbx_description
1 polymer ?
#
loop_
_entity_poly.entity_id
_entity_poly.type
_entity_poly.pdbx_seq_one_letter_code
_entity_poly.pdbx_strand_id
1 'polypeptide(L)'
;MTKKITLITSALPYANGPIHIGHLVEYIQTDIYVRFLKLIGENAVYCCADDTHGAPIEINAKKNNTTPEKFIKKWYKEHTQDFSDYNIEFDSYYTTHSEENKHYTRLIFERLKKKGMIYKKDMELTYCTNCKRFLPDRYVKGKCPKCTAEDQYGDVCEKCNATYKPTELIDPYCSICKNPPIRKVSSHYFFRLSSYSEKLKDWLTNNKKLQPEIKNQIMNWIKEGLDDWCISRDSPYFGFKIPGEEDKFFYVWLDAPIGYIASTANYCKNKDCDADGIWQENKHRIIHFIGKDIIYFHLLFWPAVLMGADFNVPENIVVHGFLTVNGEKMSKSRGTFLTAKEFKEYVEPKFLRYYYASNLTHTMTDIDLDLENLKDKTNNELVANIANFIYRVLSFTDKYYEGKITSVNRKQINKQTLKLCKEIKADYLNFNYRQAVKKILEISSIGNKYFQDKKPWELRKNDPEKTQKILTDCINIVKKLAIVLKPVIPDFSEEIEKQLNLEDLSWKDIGVITEKHQIKKPKIILKKIQEINLKTTEKKKDFKIEIGKKLKDKGVKIKAAIIRDVKIRKKHFELQKLKKKIVEKISSKDYDNNKIIQAHENLYKSLGIKNKSPIGALINLVKKNNRFPNINGVVDAYNIVAAKKLVSVGAHDISKISGEKLSLSMTKGNEKYTPLGEKKSVQLNKGEFAFFDQEKVLCYLDIKQCDETKITRETKDIFVYVQGNEKTSEKYLLDSLKEICELITKFNSGIYEILGQDKFSKLNLKVGKILDVSEHYKADKLYVIDISIGKEKRQLIAGLKQFYTKDELIGKKIVVVSNLEHADLRGKKSEGMLLAAKQENEIGLLTAKKSEPGDQVFVEGIVPSEKKISFEEFSDIKIRVREGKAMYKGKSLKTEKEIIKSEKVTKGKVL
;
A
#
# COMPACT_ATOMS: atom_id res chain seq x y z
N MET A 1 36.28 -16.97 27.60
CA MET A 1 36.14 -15.53 27.32
C MET A 1 35.02 -15.37 26.30
N THR A 2 33.94 -14.67 26.65
CA THR A 2 32.82 -14.41 25.72
C THR A 2 33.31 -13.63 24.50
N LYS A 3 32.91 -14.06 23.29
CA LYS A 3 33.36 -13.44 22.03
C LYS A 3 32.89 -11.99 21.97
N LYS A 4 33.73 -11.09 21.42
CA LYS A 4 33.33 -9.72 21.09
C LYS A 4 32.05 -9.76 20.22
N ILE A 5 31.07 -8.95 20.60
CA ILE A 5 29.78 -8.80 19.90
C ILE A 5 29.69 -7.36 19.40
N THR A 6 29.23 -7.22 18.16
CA THR A 6 28.76 -5.95 17.62
C THR A 6 27.24 -6.02 17.63
N LEU A 7 26.61 -5.26 18.51
CA LEU A 7 25.16 -5.11 18.63
C LEU A 7 24.70 -3.98 17.70
N ILE A 8 23.75 -4.29 16.84
CA ILE A 8 23.13 -3.36 15.92
C ILE A 8 21.64 -3.30 16.26
N THR A 9 21.06 -2.11 16.25
CA THR A 9 19.62 -1.92 16.40
C THR A 9 19.08 -0.96 15.35
N SER A 10 17.78 -1.11 15.05
CA SER A 10 16.96 -0.10 14.38
C SER A 10 15.97 0.48 15.38
N ALA A 11 15.43 1.66 15.10
CA ALA A 11 14.38 2.26 15.89
C ALA A 11 13.21 1.29 16.08
N LEU A 12 12.58 1.34 17.25
CA LEU A 12 11.46 0.46 17.58
C LEU A 12 10.20 1.01 16.88
N PRO A 13 9.56 0.26 15.97
CA PRO A 13 8.36 0.76 15.31
C PRO A 13 7.21 0.77 16.30
N TYR A 14 6.41 1.84 16.26
CA TYR A 14 5.30 2.01 17.19
C TYR A 14 4.14 1.07 16.84
N ALA A 15 3.67 0.27 17.80
CA ALA A 15 2.64 -0.78 17.62
C ALA A 15 1.21 -0.24 17.48
N ASN A 16 1.03 0.78 16.65
CA ASN A 16 -0.21 1.54 16.48
C ASN A 16 -0.66 1.69 15.02
N GLY A 17 0.11 1.15 14.09
CA GLY A 17 -0.16 1.23 12.67
C GLY A 17 0.83 0.39 11.88
N PRO A 18 0.54 0.10 10.60
CA PRO A 18 1.36 -0.79 9.79
C PRO A 18 2.74 -0.20 9.47
N ILE A 19 3.69 -1.07 9.16
CA ILE A 19 4.97 -0.67 8.56
C ILE A 19 4.70 -0.08 7.18
N HIS A 20 5.38 1.02 6.84
CA HIS A 20 5.32 1.65 5.53
C HIS A 20 6.68 1.72 4.89
N ILE A 21 6.73 1.99 3.58
CA ILE A 21 7.99 2.00 2.82
C ILE A 21 9.03 2.98 3.36
N GLY A 22 8.61 4.08 4.00
CA GLY A 22 9.54 4.97 4.72
C GLY A 22 10.28 4.31 5.89
N HIS A 23 9.60 3.47 6.67
CA HIS A 23 10.24 2.70 7.75
C HIS A 23 11.28 1.74 7.15
N LEU A 24 10.94 1.10 6.03
CA LEU A 24 11.83 0.13 5.38
C LEU A 24 13.16 0.72 4.92
N VAL A 25 13.29 2.04 4.76
CA VAL A 25 14.60 2.66 4.52
C VAL A 25 15.58 2.30 5.64
N GLU A 26 15.17 2.48 6.89
CA GLU A 26 15.99 2.19 8.07
C GLU A 26 16.32 0.71 8.19
N TYR A 27 15.29 -0.14 8.16
CA TYR A 27 15.45 -1.56 8.42
C TYR A 27 16.22 -2.27 7.30
N ILE A 28 16.02 -1.88 6.03
CA ILE A 28 16.82 -2.40 4.90
C ILE A 28 18.26 -1.89 5.02
N GLN A 29 18.47 -0.62 5.34
CA GLN A 29 19.81 -0.06 5.52
C GLN A 29 20.59 -0.81 6.62
N THR A 30 19.91 -1.11 7.71
CA THR A 30 20.46 -1.82 8.87
C THR A 30 20.74 -3.28 8.52
N ASP A 31 19.78 -3.97 7.90
CA ASP A 31 19.92 -5.38 7.49
C ASP A 31 21.07 -5.57 6.48
N ILE A 32 21.24 -4.65 5.52
CA ILE A 32 22.41 -4.66 4.61
C ILE A 32 23.72 -4.63 5.40
N TYR A 33 23.82 -3.75 6.40
CA TYR A 33 25.02 -3.63 7.22
C TYR A 33 25.29 -4.92 8.01
N VAL A 34 24.25 -5.42 8.70
CA VAL A 34 24.32 -6.63 9.52
C VAL A 34 24.75 -7.83 8.68
N ARG A 35 24.11 -8.04 7.51
CA ARG A 35 24.47 -9.11 6.58
C ARG A 35 25.91 -8.97 6.11
N PHE A 36 26.37 -7.76 5.81
CA PHE A 36 27.75 -7.53 5.43
C PHE A 36 28.73 -7.83 6.57
N LEU A 37 28.45 -7.41 7.81
CA LEU A 37 29.29 -7.71 8.96
C LEU A 37 29.40 -9.23 9.20
N LYS A 38 28.26 -9.94 9.16
CA LYS A 38 28.23 -11.42 9.23
C LYS A 38 29.03 -12.04 8.07
N LEU A 39 28.90 -11.51 6.86
CA LEU A 39 29.61 -11.99 5.67
C LEU A 39 31.15 -11.87 5.78
N ILE A 40 31.65 -10.82 6.45
CA ILE A 40 33.10 -10.65 6.71
C ILE A 40 33.58 -11.41 7.96
N GLY A 41 32.70 -12.15 8.63
CA GLY A 41 33.00 -12.98 9.79
C GLY A 41 32.96 -12.24 11.14
N GLU A 42 32.35 -11.06 11.20
CA GLU A 42 32.11 -10.36 12.47
C GLU A 42 30.90 -10.96 13.19
N ASN A 43 31.00 -11.06 14.52
CA ASN A 43 29.91 -11.53 15.38
C ASN A 43 28.89 -10.40 15.60
N ALA A 44 28.13 -10.12 14.54
CA ALA A 44 27.10 -9.09 14.52
C ALA A 44 25.75 -9.67 14.98
N VAL A 45 25.10 -8.98 15.92
CA VAL A 45 23.79 -9.32 16.48
C VAL A 45 22.84 -8.17 16.20
N TYR A 46 21.73 -8.45 15.53
CA TYR A 46 20.71 -7.47 15.18
C TYR A 46 19.46 -7.62 16.05
N CYS A 47 19.27 -6.66 16.96
CA CYS A 47 18.15 -6.62 17.88
C CYS A 47 17.19 -5.47 17.57
N CYS A 48 15.90 -5.75 17.58
CA CYS A 48 14.84 -4.75 17.52
C CYS A 48 13.63 -5.22 18.35
N ALA A 49 12.59 -4.41 18.43
CA ALA A 49 11.36 -4.69 19.16
C ALA A 49 10.25 -3.74 18.71
N ASP A 50 8.99 -4.11 18.91
CA ASP A 50 7.89 -3.15 18.86
C ASP A 50 7.93 -2.22 20.08
N ASP A 51 7.70 -0.91 19.84
CA ASP A 51 7.34 0.03 20.89
C ASP A 51 5.82 -0.02 21.14
N THR A 52 5.46 -0.47 22.33
CA THR A 52 4.11 -0.95 22.65
C THR A 52 3.38 -0.15 23.73
N HIS A 53 4.02 0.84 24.35
CA HIS A 53 3.41 1.62 25.44
C HIS A 53 2.84 2.95 24.96
N GLY A 54 2.05 3.58 25.85
CA GLY A 54 1.55 4.94 25.64
C GLY A 54 0.05 5.08 25.49
N ALA A 55 -0.41 6.31 25.71
CA ALA A 55 -1.83 6.67 25.58
C ALA A 55 -2.42 6.37 24.19
N PRO A 56 -1.72 6.56 23.05
CA PRO A 56 -2.25 6.20 21.74
C PRO A 56 -2.62 4.73 21.58
N ILE A 57 -1.79 3.81 22.11
CA ILE A 57 -2.06 2.37 22.09
C ILE A 57 -3.35 2.07 22.85
N GLU A 58 -3.46 2.57 24.08
CA GLU A 58 -4.63 2.35 24.93
C GLU A 58 -5.91 2.90 24.27
N ILE A 59 -5.83 4.10 23.69
CA ILE A 59 -6.97 4.78 23.07
C ILE A 59 -7.39 4.06 21.77
N ASN A 60 -6.45 3.63 20.95
CA ASN A 60 -6.78 2.92 19.71
C ASN A 60 -7.21 1.48 19.96
N ALA A 61 -6.69 0.81 20.99
CA ALA A 61 -7.22 -0.47 21.45
C ALA A 61 -8.69 -0.35 21.85
N LYS A 62 -9.05 0.67 22.66
CA LYS A 62 -10.43 0.99 23.01
C LYS A 62 -11.31 1.27 21.79
N LYS A 63 -10.84 2.08 20.83
CA LYS A 63 -11.57 2.35 19.57
C LYS A 63 -11.83 1.08 18.73
N ASN A 64 -10.96 0.08 18.84
CA ASN A 64 -11.09 -1.21 18.15
C ASN A 64 -11.79 -2.28 19.01
N ASN A 65 -12.40 -1.89 20.15
CA ASN A 65 -13.07 -2.79 21.08
C ASN A 65 -12.20 -3.98 21.52
N THR A 66 -10.92 -3.73 21.82
CA THR A 66 -9.95 -4.75 22.25
C THR A 66 -9.11 -4.24 23.43
N THR A 67 -8.42 -5.14 24.13
CA THR A 67 -7.42 -4.76 25.14
C THR A 67 -6.12 -4.30 24.48
N PRO A 68 -5.31 -3.44 25.13
CA PRO A 68 -4.01 -3.02 24.63
C PRO A 68 -3.08 -4.19 24.28
N GLU A 69 -3.04 -5.24 25.11
CA GLU A 69 -2.18 -6.42 24.91
C GLU A 69 -2.57 -7.20 23.64
N LYS A 70 -3.88 -7.38 23.41
CA LYS A 70 -4.37 -8.00 22.17
C LYS A 70 -4.10 -7.11 20.95
N PHE A 71 -4.17 -5.79 21.12
CA PHE A 71 -3.93 -4.82 20.06
C PHE A 71 -2.46 -4.83 19.62
N ILE A 72 -1.51 -4.76 20.56
CA ILE A 72 -0.07 -4.81 20.23
C ILE A 72 0.33 -6.16 19.65
N LYS A 73 -0.25 -7.28 20.13
CA LYS A 73 0.02 -8.61 19.59
C LYS A 73 -0.40 -8.76 18.12
N LYS A 74 -1.46 -8.07 17.71
CA LYS A 74 -1.87 -7.99 16.30
C LYS A 74 -0.79 -7.30 15.47
N TRP A 75 -0.35 -6.11 15.90
CA TRP A 75 0.67 -5.35 15.17
C TRP A 75 2.02 -6.05 15.14
N TYR A 76 2.44 -6.66 16.24
CA TYR A 76 3.66 -7.47 16.30
C TYR A 76 3.67 -8.55 15.21
N LYS A 77 2.55 -9.26 15.01
CA LYS A 77 2.43 -10.25 13.94
C LYS A 77 2.47 -9.62 12.54
N GLU A 78 1.83 -8.47 12.35
CA GLU A 78 1.86 -7.77 11.05
C GLU A 78 3.25 -7.22 10.74
N HIS A 79 3.93 -6.59 11.70
CA HIS A 79 5.27 -6.04 11.55
C HIS A 79 6.31 -7.12 11.27
N THR A 80 6.31 -8.21 12.03
CA THR A 80 7.23 -9.34 11.82
C THR A 80 7.03 -9.99 10.44
N GLN A 81 5.79 -10.11 9.98
CA GLN A 81 5.51 -10.57 8.62
C GLN A 81 6.02 -9.58 7.57
N ASP A 82 5.73 -8.28 7.72
CA ASP A 82 6.18 -7.24 6.79
C ASP A 82 7.71 -7.20 6.71
N PHE A 83 8.44 -7.30 7.82
CA PHE A 83 9.90 -7.38 7.81
C PHE A 83 10.43 -8.65 7.13
N SER A 84 9.81 -9.80 7.42
CA SER A 84 10.16 -11.07 6.79
C SER A 84 9.94 -11.03 5.27
N ASP A 85 8.87 -10.37 4.80
CA ASP A 85 8.58 -10.25 3.36
C ASP A 85 9.67 -9.47 2.61
N TYR A 86 10.40 -8.58 3.31
CA TYR A 86 11.52 -7.81 2.78
C TYR A 86 12.89 -8.38 3.15
N ASN A 87 12.95 -9.64 3.57
CA ASN A 87 14.16 -10.36 3.98
C ASN A 87 14.99 -9.62 5.04
N ILE A 88 14.31 -8.91 5.94
CA ILE A 88 14.95 -8.30 7.11
C ILE A 88 14.99 -9.37 8.20
N GLU A 89 16.20 -9.69 8.64
CA GLU A 89 16.43 -10.82 9.54
C GLU A 89 17.03 -10.35 10.86
N PHE A 90 16.20 -10.33 11.90
CA PHE A 90 16.63 -10.01 13.25
C PHE A 90 17.14 -11.26 13.97
N ASP A 91 18.22 -11.12 14.73
CA ASP A 91 18.65 -12.16 15.68
C ASP A 91 17.71 -12.18 16.91
N SER A 92 17.09 -11.03 17.24
CA SER A 92 15.99 -10.94 18.19
C SER A 92 15.06 -9.78 17.82
N TYR A 93 13.80 -10.09 17.52
CA TYR A 93 12.72 -9.12 17.41
C TYR A 93 11.80 -9.32 18.62
N TYR A 94 11.60 -8.28 19.43
CA TYR A 94 10.95 -8.41 20.74
C TYR A 94 9.89 -7.33 21.00
N THR A 95 9.60 -7.02 22.27
CA THR A 95 8.59 -6.02 22.63
C THR A 95 9.02 -5.22 23.86
N THR A 96 8.69 -3.92 23.88
CA THR A 96 8.87 -3.08 25.08
C THR A 96 7.95 -3.50 26.23
N HIS A 97 6.83 -4.20 25.95
CA HIS A 97 5.94 -4.76 26.97
C HIS A 97 6.39 -6.18 27.38
N SER A 98 7.56 -6.26 28.00
CA SER A 98 8.21 -7.50 28.45
C SER A 98 8.74 -7.39 29.88
N GLU A 99 8.96 -8.52 30.54
CA GLU A 99 9.50 -8.53 31.90
C GLU A 99 10.97 -8.08 31.94
N GLU A 100 11.76 -8.35 30.89
CA GLU A 100 13.13 -7.85 30.75
C GLU A 100 13.12 -6.32 30.65
N ASN A 101 12.25 -5.74 29.81
CA ASN A 101 12.20 -4.29 29.69
C ASN A 101 11.73 -3.62 30.97
N LYS A 102 10.77 -4.23 31.67
CA LYS A 102 10.32 -3.79 32.99
C LYS A 102 11.43 -3.85 34.03
N HIS A 103 12.23 -4.92 34.02
CA HIS A 103 13.39 -5.06 34.88
C HIS A 103 14.41 -3.94 34.63
N TYR A 104 14.86 -3.77 33.38
CA TYR A 104 15.86 -2.76 33.05
C TYR A 104 15.35 -1.32 33.24
N THR A 105 14.07 -1.06 32.96
CA THR A 105 13.46 0.25 33.21
C THR A 105 13.52 0.60 34.69
N ARG A 106 13.17 -0.35 35.58
CA ARG A 106 13.26 -0.16 37.03
C ARG A 106 14.71 -0.02 37.48
N LEU A 107 15.61 -0.86 36.98
CA LEU A 107 17.04 -0.81 37.32
C LEU A 107 17.65 0.57 37.00
N ILE A 108 17.44 1.05 35.76
CA ILE A 108 17.94 2.34 35.30
C ILE A 108 17.33 3.47 36.13
N PHE A 109 16.02 3.45 36.35
CA PHE A 109 15.35 4.47 37.17
C PHE A 109 15.91 4.53 38.59
N GLU A 110 16.07 3.40 39.27
CA GLU A 110 16.59 3.35 40.63
C GLU A 110 18.06 3.80 40.71
N ARG A 111 18.91 3.44 39.73
CA ARG A 111 20.29 3.93 39.64
C ARG A 111 20.34 5.45 39.48
N LEU A 112 19.52 6.00 38.57
CA LEU A 112 19.44 7.45 38.35
C LEU A 112 18.92 8.18 39.60
N LYS A 113 17.89 7.62 40.25
CA LYS A 113 17.31 8.17 41.48
C LYS A 113 18.33 8.18 42.62
N LYS A 114 19.08 7.08 42.83
CA LYS A 114 20.14 6.99 43.84
C LYS A 114 21.25 8.02 43.63
N LYS A 115 21.53 8.40 42.39
CA LYS A 115 22.51 9.45 42.03
C LYS A 115 21.93 10.88 42.07
N GLY A 116 20.68 11.06 42.53
CA GLY A 116 20.04 12.38 42.59
C GLY A 116 19.65 12.97 41.22
N MET A 117 19.65 12.15 40.16
CA MET A 117 19.36 12.59 38.78
C MET A 117 17.85 12.63 38.48
N ILE A 118 17.02 12.13 39.40
CA ILE A 118 15.57 12.15 39.32
C ILE A 118 15.01 13.06 40.42
N TYR A 119 14.07 13.92 40.08
CA TYR A 119 13.33 14.74 41.05
C TYR A 119 11.84 14.80 40.70
N LYS A 120 11.01 15.23 41.67
CA LYS A 120 9.58 15.46 41.48
C LYS A 120 9.29 16.96 41.30
N LYS A 121 8.34 17.28 40.44
CA LYS A 121 7.84 18.63 40.22
C LYS A 121 6.35 18.58 39.90
N ASP A 122 5.59 19.48 40.52
CA ASP A 122 4.16 19.62 40.24
C ASP A 122 3.93 20.40 38.94
N MET A 123 2.98 19.92 38.15
CA MET A 123 2.61 20.48 36.86
C MET A 123 1.11 20.67 36.77
N GLU A 124 0.68 21.81 36.25
CA GLU A 124 -0.70 22.01 35.84
C GLU A 124 -0.92 21.40 34.46
N LEU A 125 -1.82 20.44 34.36
CA LEU A 125 -2.15 19.71 33.15
C LEU A 125 -3.65 19.79 32.84
N THR A 126 -4.02 19.47 31.60
CA THR A 126 -5.42 19.35 31.21
C THR A 126 -5.97 17.97 31.57
N TYR A 127 -7.17 17.94 32.15
CA TYR A 127 -7.84 16.74 32.61
C TYR A 127 -9.26 16.67 32.07
N CYS A 128 -9.63 15.54 31.48
CA CYS A 128 -11.00 15.29 31.05
C CYS A 128 -11.78 14.58 32.16
N THR A 129 -12.81 15.24 32.69
CA THR A 129 -13.70 14.67 33.71
C THR A 129 -14.52 13.49 33.18
N ASN A 130 -14.91 13.53 31.91
CA ASN A 130 -15.69 12.46 31.29
C ASN A 130 -14.83 11.21 30.97
N CYS A 131 -13.65 11.41 30.37
CA CYS A 131 -12.72 10.29 30.11
C CYS A 131 -11.93 9.86 31.35
N LYS A 132 -12.08 10.60 32.47
CA LYS A 132 -11.38 10.40 33.75
C LYS A 132 -9.87 10.22 33.58
N ARG A 133 -9.23 11.12 32.83
CA ARG A 133 -7.79 11.06 32.54
C ARG A 133 -7.18 12.42 32.22
N PHE A 134 -5.88 12.54 32.46
CA PHE A 134 -5.08 13.63 31.93
C PHE A 134 -4.94 13.50 30.40
N LEU A 135 -4.93 14.63 29.70
CA LEU A 135 -4.85 14.71 28.25
C LEU A 135 -3.46 15.18 27.84
N PRO A 136 -2.66 14.34 27.15
CA PRO A 136 -1.48 14.81 26.45
C PRO A 136 -1.85 15.84 25.38
N ASP A 137 -0.90 16.65 24.94
CA ASP A 137 -1.12 17.82 24.06
C ASP A 137 -1.97 17.51 22.82
N ARG A 138 -1.71 16.38 22.15
CA ARG A 138 -2.46 15.93 20.96
C ARG A 138 -3.89 15.44 21.24
N TYR A 139 -4.24 15.28 22.51
CA TYR A 139 -5.58 14.94 22.98
C TYR A 139 -6.38 16.14 23.48
N VAL A 140 -5.77 17.33 23.43
CA VAL A 140 -6.45 18.61 23.60
C VAL A 140 -6.54 19.28 22.24
N LYS A 141 -7.74 19.74 21.88
CA LYS A 141 -7.96 20.55 20.70
C LYS A 141 -8.70 21.83 21.04
N GLY A 142 -8.51 22.89 20.27
CA GLY A 142 -9.20 24.16 20.50
C GLY A 142 -8.93 25.15 19.39
N LYS A 143 -9.16 26.42 19.68
CA LYS A 143 -8.79 27.55 18.81
C LYS A 143 -7.38 28.01 19.14
N CYS A 144 -6.60 28.30 18.09
CA CYS A 144 -5.25 28.83 18.24
C CYS A 144 -5.28 30.18 18.98
N PRO A 145 -4.49 30.36 20.05
CA PRO A 145 -4.43 31.63 20.79
C PRO A 145 -3.80 32.78 19.99
N LYS A 146 -3.14 32.49 18.86
CA LYS A 146 -2.46 33.48 18.02
C LYS A 146 -3.26 33.91 16.79
N CYS A 147 -3.79 32.95 16.02
CA CYS A 147 -4.47 33.23 14.74
C CYS A 147 -5.94 32.80 14.71
N THR A 148 -6.48 32.38 15.85
CA THR A 148 -7.88 31.94 16.06
C THR A 148 -8.36 30.82 15.14
N ALA A 149 -7.46 30.12 14.46
CA ALA A 149 -7.78 28.93 13.69
C ALA A 149 -8.44 27.89 14.58
N GLU A 150 -9.55 27.32 14.13
CA GLU A 150 -10.28 26.29 14.87
C GLU A 150 -9.63 24.91 14.72
N ASP A 151 -9.98 23.97 15.61
CA ASP A 151 -9.60 22.56 15.58
C ASP A 151 -8.08 22.24 15.65
N GLN A 152 -7.32 23.13 16.27
CA GLN A 152 -5.87 23.03 16.43
C GLN A 152 -5.49 22.15 17.62
N TYR A 153 -4.37 21.44 17.52
CA TYR A 153 -3.83 20.61 18.62
C TYR A 153 -3.15 21.47 19.69
N GLY A 154 -2.97 20.92 20.89
CA GLY A 154 -2.46 21.64 22.06
C GLY A 154 -1.00 22.06 22.02
N ASP A 155 -0.23 21.63 21.03
CA ASP A 155 1.22 21.87 20.91
C ASP A 155 1.56 22.85 19.77
N VAL A 156 0.92 22.71 18.61
CA VAL A 156 1.21 23.50 17.40
C VAL A 156 -0.06 23.84 16.62
N CYS A 157 -0.16 25.09 16.15
CA CYS A 157 -1.15 25.47 15.15
C CYS A 157 -0.71 25.08 13.74
N GLU A 158 -1.47 24.25 13.05
CA GLU A 158 -1.24 23.84 11.65
C GLU A 158 -1.46 24.99 10.64
N LYS A 159 -2.12 26.10 11.05
CA LYS A 159 -2.35 27.27 10.18
C LYS A 159 -1.22 28.29 10.24
N CYS A 160 -0.77 28.66 11.43
CA CYS A 160 0.24 29.72 11.61
C CYS A 160 1.57 29.22 12.19
N ASN A 161 1.71 27.91 12.45
CA ASN A 161 2.89 27.28 13.04
C ASN A 161 3.30 27.82 14.42
N ALA A 162 2.45 28.59 15.09
CA ALA A 162 2.69 29.00 16.46
C ALA A 162 2.70 27.78 17.39
N THR A 163 3.66 27.75 18.30
CA THR A 163 3.75 26.80 19.42
C THR A 163 3.14 27.43 20.67
N TYR A 164 2.50 26.61 21.50
CA TYR A 164 1.88 27.02 22.76
C TYR A 164 1.60 25.79 23.62
N LYS A 165 1.30 25.99 24.90
CA LYS A 165 0.85 24.92 25.79
C LYS A 165 -0.63 24.62 25.56
N PRO A 166 -1.09 23.39 25.83
CA PRO A 166 -2.52 23.05 25.71
C PRO A 166 -3.43 23.89 26.60
N THR A 167 -2.88 24.42 27.71
CA THR A 167 -3.59 25.31 28.63
C THR A 167 -3.82 26.72 28.08
N GLU A 168 -3.14 27.09 26.99
CA GLU A 168 -3.27 28.38 26.29
C GLU A 168 -4.30 28.32 25.14
N LEU A 169 -4.79 27.14 24.77
CA LEU A 169 -5.84 27.01 23.75
C LEU A 169 -7.12 27.72 24.19
N ILE A 170 -7.76 28.42 23.25
CA ILE A 170 -9.08 29.04 23.44
C ILE A 170 -10.16 27.98 23.18
N ASP A 171 -11.20 27.93 24.01
CA ASP A 171 -12.28 26.93 23.97
C ASP A 171 -11.74 25.48 23.82
N PRO A 172 -10.85 25.02 24.73
CA PRO A 172 -10.26 23.70 24.59
C PRO A 172 -11.32 22.62 24.81
N TYR A 173 -11.15 21.51 24.11
CA TYR A 173 -12.02 20.35 24.20
C TYR A 173 -11.19 19.06 24.06
N CYS A 174 -11.66 17.98 24.67
CA CYS A 174 -11.03 16.67 24.61
C CYS A 174 -11.17 16.05 23.21
N SER A 175 -10.08 15.70 22.53
CA SER A 175 -10.15 15.11 21.19
C SER A 175 -10.82 13.72 21.16
N ILE A 176 -10.93 13.06 22.32
CA ILE A 176 -11.53 11.73 22.51
C ILE A 176 -13.06 11.82 22.62
N CYS A 177 -13.57 12.61 23.57
CA CYS A 177 -15.01 12.67 23.88
C CYS A 177 -15.69 14.02 23.59
N LYS A 178 -14.93 14.99 23.09
CA LYS A 178 -15.38 16.35 22.75
C LYS A 178 -15.85 17.24 23.90
N ASN A 179 -15.85 16.76 25.15
CA ASN A 179 -16.14 17.58 26.32
C ASN A 179 -14.98 18.54 26.69
N PRO A 180 -15.28 19.72 27.26
CA PRO A 180 -14.26 20.66 27.73
C PRO A 180 -13.41 20.05 28.86
N PRO A 181 -12.07 20.14 28.82
CA PRO A 181 -11.21 19.72 29.90
C PRO A 181 -11.15 20.79 31.01
N ILE A 182 -10.77 20.37 32.21
CA ILE A 182 -10.41 21.24 33.33
C ILE A 182 -8.89 21.27 33.52
N ARG A 183 -8.40 22.24 34.28
CA ARG A 183 -7.00 22.25 34.74
C ARG A 183 -6.89 21.47 36.05
N LYS A 184 -5.85 20.64 36.16
CA LYS A 184 -5.58 19.86 37.37
C LYS A 184 -4.08 19.74 37.58
N VAL A 185 -3.64 19.92 38.82
CA VAL A 185 -2.23 19.74 39.20
C VAL A 185 -1.93 18.27 39.40
N SER A 186 -0.77 17.83 38.91
CA SER A 186 -0.24 16.47 39.07
C SER A 186 1.27 16.52 39.32
N SER A 187 1.76 15.73 40.27
CA SER A 187 3.19 15.59 40.53
C SER A 187 3.84 14.64 39.53
N HIS A 188 4.95 15.06 38.91
CA HIS A 188 5.67 14.28 37.90
C HIS A 188 7.15 14.12 38.23
N TYR A 189 7.70 12.97 37.85
CA TYR A 189 9.13 12.69 37.86
C TYR A 189 9.83 13.26 36.62
N PHE A 190 10.96 13.92 36.87
CA PHE A 190 11.84 14.51 35.87
C PHE A 190 13.24 13.92 35.95
N PHE A 191 13.85 13.68 34.79
CA PHE A 191 15.26 13.36 34.63
C PHE A 191 16.06 14.64 34.37
N ARG A 192 17.15 14.84 35.11
CA ARG A 192 18.05 16.00 35.04
C ARG A 192 18.95 15.96 33.79
N LEU A 193 18.36 16.01 32.60
CA LEU A 193 19.11 16.03 31.33
C LEU A 193 20.07 17.23 31.26
N SER A 194 19.64 18.39 31.78
CA SER A 194 20.45 19.61 31.88
C SER A 194 21.83 19.38 32.51
N SER A 195 21.91 18.50 33.51
CA SER A 195 23.14 18.20 34.26
C SER A 195 24.16 17.36 33.48
N TYR A 196 23.78 16.82 32.31
CA TYR A 196 24.67 16.02 31.45
C TYR A 196 25.26 16.82 30.27
N SER A 197 24.95 18.11 30.16
CA SER A 197 25.34 18.97 29.02
C SER A 197 26.84 18.88 28.67
N GLU A 198 27.75 19.05 29.63
CA GLU A 198 29.19 18.97 29.38
C GLU A 198 29.66 17.55 29.03
N LYS A 199 29.13 16.51 29.69
CA LYS A 199 29.48 15.11 29.36
C LYS A 199 29.03 14.72 27.94
N LEU A 200 27.84 15.16 27.53
CA LEU A 200 27.32 14.94 26.18
C LEU A 200 28.17 15.69 25.14
N LYS A 201 28.52 16.94 25.43
CA LYS A 201 29.40 17.75 24.59
C LYS A 201 30.79 17.10 24.41
N ASP A 202 31.38 16.59 25.49
CA ASP A 202 32.66 15.87 25.45
C ASP A 202 32.55 14.59 24.61
N TRP A 203 31.50 13.80 24.82
CA TRP A 203 31.24 12.59 24.03
C TRP A 203 31.09 12.90 22.53
N LEU A 204 30.28 13.90 22.18
CA LEU A 204 30.05 14.32 20.79
C LEU A 204 31.34 14.83 20.13
N THR A 205 32.15 15.60 20.86
CA THR A 205 33.41 16.17 20.37
C THR A 205 34.41 15.06 20.07
N ASN A 206 34.56 14.10 21.00
CA ASN A 206 35.56 13.04 20.89
C ASN A 206 35.13 11.88 19.98
N ASN A 207 33.83 11.67 19.74
CA ASN A 207 33.35 10.55 18.93
C ASN A 207 33.44 10.81 17.42
N LYS A 208 34.56 10.48 16.77
CA LYS A 208 34.77 10.66 15.32
C LYS A 208 33.87 9.82 14.40
N LYS A 209 33.07 8.89 14.93
CA LYS A 209 32.24 7.97 14.13
C LYS A 209 30.85 8.54 13.78
N LEU A 210 30.36 9.50 14.57
CA LEU A 210 29.08 10.16 14.33
C LEU A 210 29.16 11.11 13.12
N GLN A 211 28.06 11.24 12.39
CA GLN A 211 27.93 12.12 11.22
C GLN A 211 28.20 13.59 11.60
N PRO A 212 29.12 14.30 10.91
CA PRO A 212 29.49 15.68 11.26
C PRO A 212 28.32 16.67 11.22
N GLU A 213 27.41 16.55 10.25
CA GLU A 213 26.27 17.46 10.11
C GLU A 213 25.40 17.47 11.37
N ILE A 214 25.21 16.29 11.96
CA ILE A 214 24.32 16.06 13.09
C ILE A 214 24.97 16.57 14.38
N LYS A 215 26.27 16.34 14.55
CA LYS A 215 27.00 16.90 15.70
C LYS A 215 26.81 18.40 15.82
N ASN A 216 26.92 19.13 14.71
CA ASN A 216 26.76 20.59 14.72
C ASN A 216 25.37 21.00 15.19
N GLN A 217 24.32 20.29 14.73
CA GLN A 217 22.96 20.53 15.17
C GLN A 217 22.78 20.26 16.68
N ILE A 218 23.29 19.13 17.19
CA ILE A 218 23.19 18.78 18.60
C ILE A 218 23.97 19.74 19.49
N MET A 219 25.16 20.15 19.06
CA MET A 219 25.99 21.11 19.80
C MET A 219 25.29 22.45 19.95
N ASN A 220 24.46 22.88 18.98
CA ASN A 220 23.66 24.09 19.11
C ASN A 220 22.56 23.93 20.17
N TRP A 221 21.84 22.80 20.21
CA TRP A 221 20.87 22.54 21.27
C TRP A 221 21.50 22.52 22.67
N ILE A 222 22.70 21.96 22.81
CA ILE A 222 23.43 22.00 24.09
C ILE A 222 23.77 23.44 24.48
N LYS A 223 24.20 24.28 23.53
CA LYS A 223 24.53 25.70 23.77
C LYS A 223 23.32 26.54 24.16
N GLU A 224 22.15 26.26 23.57
CA GLU A 224 20.88 26.93 23.90
C GLU A 224 20.40 26.59 25.32
N GLY A 225 20.86 25.45 25.86
CA GLY A 225 20.48 24.92 27.17
C GLY A 225 19.50 23.77 27.04
N LEU A 226 19.76 22.69 27.78
CA LEU A 226 18.89 21.51 27.77
C LEU A 226 17.87 21.59 28.90
N ASP A 227 16.59 21.33 28.56
CA ASP A 227 15.53 21.17 29.54
C ASP A 227 15.55 19.78 30.20
N ASP A 228 15.12 19.73 31.46
CA ASP A 228 14.89 18.47 32.16
C ASP A 228 13.64 17.76 31.63
N TRP A 229 13.71 16.43 31.57
CA TRP A 229 12.73 15.62 30.86
C TRP A 229 11.71 14.96 31.79
N CYS A 230 10.41 15.20 31.57
CA CYS A 230 9.35 14.51 32.31
C CYS A 230 9.21 13.04 31.86
N ILE A 231 9.61 12.13 32.74
CA ILE A 231 9.68 10.68 32.50
C ILE A 231 8.50 9.89 33.08
N SER A 232 7.45 10.58 33.54
CA SER A 232 6.27 9.93 34.15
C SER A 232 4.96 10.38 33.50
N ARG A 233 3.94 9.52 33.55
CA ARG A 233 2.58 9.77 33.08
C ARG A 233 1.56 9.28 34.10
N ASP A 234 0.43 9.97 34.16
CA ASP A 234 -0.68 9.63 35.05
C ASP A 234 -1.53 8.47 34.53
N SER A 235 -2.11 7.73 35.47
CA SER A 235 -3.19 6.77 35.22
C SER A 235 -4.44 7.47 34.63
N PRO A 236 -5.23 6.78 33.78
CA PRO A 236 -4.93 5.51 33.13
C PRO A 236 -3.80 5.65 32.10
N TYR A 237 -2.91 4.66 32.06
CA TYR A 237 -1.83 4.56 31.07
C TYR A 237 -1.48 3.10 30.81
N PHE A 238 -1.20 2.75 29.55
CA PHE A 238 -0.67 1.44 29.20
C PHE A 238 0.85 1.50 29.18
N GLY A 239 1.48 0.97 30.24
CA GLY A 239 2.92 1.02 30.47
C GLY A 239 3.32 0.40 31.81
N PHE A 240 4.59 0.57 32.19
CA PHE A 240 5.09 0.11 33.48
C PHE A 240 4.84 1.13 34.60
N LYS A 241 4.34 0.66 35.75
CA LYS A 241 4.22 1.49 36.96
C LYS A 241 5.58 1.85 37.53
N ILE A 242 5.72 3.07 38.02
CA ILE A 242 6.89 3.53 38.75
C ILE A 242 6.91 2.86 40.13
N PRO A 243 8.04 2.29 40.58
CA PRO A 243 8.13 1.66 41.91
C PRO A 243 7.71 2.62 43.04
N GLY A 244 6.83 2.13 43.92
CA GLY A 244 6.31 2.90 45.06
C GLY A 244 5.18 3.88 44.72
N GLU A 245 4.71 3.93 43.48
CA GLU A 245 3.60 4.78 43.05
C GLU A 245 2.38 3.94 42.63
N GLU A 246 1.17 4.38 42.99
CA GLU A 246 -0.06 3.66 42.64
C GLU A 246 -0.59 4.05 41.25
N ASP A 247 -0.50 5.34 40.92
CA ASP A 247 -1.11 6.00 39.77
C ASP A 247 -0.12 6.60 38.77
N LYS A 248 1.20 6.39 38.96
CA LYS A 248 2.25 6.87 38.06
C LYS A 248 2.87 5.74 37.24
N PHE A 249 3.04 6.03 35.96
CA PHE A 249 3.66 5.14 34.98
C PHE A 249 4.88 5.79 34.35
N PHE A 250 5.85 5.01 33.91
CA PHE A 250 6.95 5.50 33.10
C PHE A 250 6.41 6.01 31.77
N TYR A 251 6.94 7.15 31.33
CA TYR A 251 6.67 7.66 30.00
C TYR A 251 7.36 6.77 28.96
N VAL A 252 6.66 6.46 27.87
CA VAL A 252 7.17 5.60 26.78
C VAL A 252 8.57 5.98 26.29
N TRP A 253 8.93 7.27 26.23
CA TRP A 253 10.27 7.66 25.79
C TRP A 253 11.41 7.31 26.76
N LEU A 254 11.10 6.93 28.00
CA LEU A 254 12.08 6.32 28.90
C LEU A 254 12.23 4.82 28.60
N ASP A 255 11.12 4.08 28.53
CA ASP A 255 11.16 2.61 28.41
C ASP A 255 11.39 2.08 26.99
N ALA A 256 11.11 2.89 25.96
CA ALA A 256 11.31 2.53 24.57
C ALA A 256 12.78 2.23 24.23
N PRO A 257 13.75 3.14 24.44
CA PRO A 257 15.15 2.83 24.15
C PRO A 257 15.73 1.74 25.06
N ILE A 258 15.17 1.54 26.26
CA ILE A 258 15.54 0.41 27.14
C ILE A 258 15.10 -0.93 26.51
N GLY A 259 14.12 -0.90 25.61
CA GLY A 259 13.72 -2.02 24.77
C GLY A 259 14.86 -2.60 23.92
N TYR A 260 15.88 -1.82 23.59
CA TYR A 260 17.11 -2.33 22.96
C TYR A 260 17.86 -3.31 23.88
N ILE A 261 17.99 -2.96 25.17
CA ILE A 261 18.61 -3.80 26.19
C ILE A 261 17.74 -5.04 26.43
N ALA A 262 16.42 -4.87 26.54
CA ALA A 262 15.49 -5.97 26.71
C ALA A 262 15.51 -6.98 25.56
N SER A 263 15.58 -6.49 24.31
CA SER A 263 15.71 -7.35 23.12
C SER A 263 17.06 -8.08 23.10
N THR A 264 18.13 -7.43 23.59
CA THR A 264 19.45 -8.07 23.79
C THR A 264 19.39 -9.16 24.86
N ALA A 265 18.70 -8.92 25.97
CA ALA A 265 18.49 -9.91 27.03
C ALA A 265 17.68 -11.11 26.51
N ASN A 266 16.65 -10.86 25.72
CA ASN A 266 15.89 -11.92 25.06
C ASN A 266 16.76 -12.76 24.11
N TYR A 267 17.67 -12.12 23.34
CA TYR A 267 18.66 -12.83 22.53
C TYR A 267 19.58 -13.73 23.38
N CYS A 268 20.08 -13.20 24.50
CA CYS A 268 21.04 -13.91 25.34
C CYS A 268 20.45 -15.07 26.15
N LYS A 269 19.13 -15.18 26.35
CA LYS A 269 18.49 -16.29 27.09
C LYS A 269 18.94 -17.69 26.67
N ASN A 270 19.17 -17.88 25.36
CA ASN A 270 19.52 -19.18 24.77
C ASN A 270 20.90 -19.14 24.07
N LYS A 271 21.78 -18.22 24.47
CA LYS A 271 23.09 -18.00 23.87
C LYS A 271 24.15 -17.88 24.97
N ASP A 272 25.40 -18.11 24.61
CA ASP A 272 26.55 -17.91 25.49
C ASP A 272 26.94 -16.41 25.55
N CYS A 273 26.02 -15.59 26.08
CA CYS A 273 26.20 -14.16 26.33
C CYS A 273 25.25 -13.68 27.44
N ASP A 274 25.50 -12.48 27.95
CA ASP A 274 24.62 -11.77 28.85
C ASP A 274 24.45 -10.30 28.39
N ALA A 275 23.26 -9.74 28.59
CA ALA A 275 22.96 -8.39 28.12
C ALA A 275 23.71 -7.31 28.90
N ASP A 276 23.93 -7.51 30.20
CA ASP A 276 24.67 -6.57 31.04
C ASP A 276 26.10 -6.41 30.52
N GLY A 277 26.80 -7.51 30.27
CA GLY A 277 28.14 -7.54 29.69
C GLY A 277 28.21 -6.87 28.32
N ILE A 278 27.25 -7.15 27.43
CA ILE A 278 27.19 -6.48 26.11
C ILE A 278 27.05 -4.97 26.23
N TRP A 279 26.24 -4.50 27.19
CA TRP A 279 25.95 -3.08 27.39
C TRP A 279 26.88 -2.37 28.37
N GLN A 280 27.79 -3.06 29.06
CA GLN A 280 28.69 -2.46 30.06
C GLN A 280 30.19 -2.73 29.80
N GLU A 281 30.57 -3.80 29.11
CA GLU A 281 31.98 -4.08 28.82
C GLU A 281 32.46 -3.38 27.52
N ASN A 282 33.59 -2.68 27.60
CA ASN A 282 34.18 -1.91 26.50
C ASN A 282 34.62 -2.75 25.28
N LYS A 283 34.67 -4.08 25.40
CA LYS A 283 35.04 -4.96 24.28
C LYS A 283 33.96 -5.03 23.21
N HIS A 284 32.69 -4.82 23.59
CA HIS A 284 31.53 -4.87 22.70
C HIS A 284 31.31 -3.54 21.97
N ARG A 285 30.59 -3.59 20.86
CA ARG A 285 30.27 -2.41 20.04
C ARG A 285 28.75 -2.27 19.95
N ILE A 286 28.24 -1.05 20.07
CA ILE A 286 26.80 -0.76 19.97
C ILE A 286 26.59 0.27 18.86
N ILE A 287 25.73 -0.05 17.90
CA ILE A 287 25.41 0.80 16.75
C ILE A 287 23.90 0.93 16.62
N HIS A 288 23.39 2.15 16.59
CA HIS A 288 21.97 2.43 16.35
C HIS A 288 21.76 2.98 14.94
N PHE A 289 20.77 2.48 14.22
CA PHE A 289 20.23 3.10 13.02
C PHE A 289 18.90 3.77 13.36
N ILE A 290 18.78 5.05 13.02
CA ILE A 290 17.61 5.86 13.37
C ILE A 290 17.20 6.84 12.27
N GLY A 291 15.93 7.19 12.22
CA GLY A 291 15.43 8.33 11.45
C GLY A 291 15.81 9.70 12.04
N LYS A 292 15.85 10.73 11.18
CA LYS A 292 16.22 12.09 11.60
C LYS A 292 15.24 12.78 12.58
N ASP A 293 14.04 12.24 12.75
CA ASP A 293 13.01 12.74 13.66
C ASP A 293 13.26 12.40 15.13
N ILE A 294 14.11 11.41 15.41
CA ILE A 294 14.37 10.92 16.77
C ILE A 294 15.82 11.16 17.24
N ILE A 295 16.54 12.06 16.55
CA ILE A 295 17.93 12.45 16.83
C ILE A 295 18.07 12.99 18.26
N TYR A 296 17.20 13.92 18.68
CA TYR A 296 17.27 14.51 20.02
C TYR A 296 17.28 13.41 21.10
N PHE A 297 16.41 12.42 20.96
CA PHE A 297 16.32 11.34 21.92
C PHE A 297 17.57 10.46 21.94
N HIS A 298 18.11 10.08 20.79
CA HIS A 298 19.21 9.13 20.71
C HIS A 298 20.60 9.76 20.88
N LEU A 299 20.74 11.08 20.72
CA LEU A 299 22.01 11.80 20.84
C LEU A 299 22.10 12.71 22.08
N LEU A 300 21.00 12.93 22.82
CA LEU A 300 21.01 13.66 24.09
C LEU A 300 20.42 12.83 25.23
N PHE A 301 19.11 12.55 25.17
CA PHE A 301 18.40 11.92 26.28
C PHE A 301 18.93 10.51 26.59
N TRP A 302 19.00 9.64 25.59
CA TRP A 302 19.39 8.24 25.76
C TRP A 302 20.86 8.06 26.21
N PRO A 303 21.86 8.73 25.60
CA PRO A 303 23.23 8.67 26.10
C PRO A 303 23.35 9.18 27.54
N ALA A 304 22.63 10.25 27.92
CA ALA A 304 22.64 10.74 29.30
C ALA A 304 22.03 9.72 30.29
N VAL A 305 20.93 9.06 29.91
CA VAL A 305 20.33 7.97 30.70
C VAL A 305 21.31 6.81 30.89
N LEU A 306 21.98 6.37 29.81
CA LEU A 306 22.99 5.31 29.85
C LEU A 306 24.19 5.69 30.75
N MET A 307 24.77 6.87 30.53
CA MET A 307 25.88 7.40 31.35
C MET A 307 25.50 7.47 32.83
N GLY A 308 24.28 7.93 33.14
CA GLY A 308 23.79 8.02 34.51
C GLY A 308 23.52 6.67 35.15
N ALA A 309 23.17 5.65 34.37
CA ALA A 309 22.84 4.30 34.86
C ALA A 309 24.00 3.29 34.74
N ASP A 310 25.22 3.75 34.46
CA ASP A 310 26.44 2.94 34.34
C ASP A 310 26.37 1.90 33.20
N PHE A 311 25.84 2.33 32.05
CA PHE A 311 25.88 1.58 30.79
C PHE A 311 26.73 2.32 29.74
N ASN A 312 27.29 1.57 28.79
CA ASN A 312 28.03 2.12 27.68
C ASN A 312 27.09 2.82 26.71
N VAL A 313 27.54 3.99 26.24
CA VAL A 313 26.87 4.72 25.18
C VAL A 313 27.18 4.10 23.80
N PRO A 314 26.30 4.26 22.81
CA PRO A 314 26.55 3.77 21.47
C PRO A 314 27.87 4.27 20.88
N GLU A 315 28.63 3.35 20.27
CA GLU A 315 29.85 3.68 19.53
C GLU A 315 29.52 4.57 18.33
N ASN A 316 28.41 4.26 17.65
CA ASN A 316 27.93 5.01 16.50
C ASN A 316 26.40 5.07 16.46
N ILE A 317 25.87 6.15 15.90
CA ILE A 317 24.45 6.37 15.64
C ILE A 317 24.36 6.83 14.18
N VAL A 318 23.87 5.95 13.32
CA VAL A 318 23.73 6.16 11.89
C VAL A 318 22.34 6.71 11.63
N VAL A 319 22.27 7.95 11.16
CA VAL A 319 21.00 8.63 10.92
C VAL A 319 20.73 8.76 9.43
N HIS A 320 19.50 8.46 9.03
CA HIS A 320 19.04 8.60 7.65
C HIS A 320 17.96 9.67 7.49
N GLY A 321 17.81 10.16 6.27
CA GLY A 321 16.76 11.11 5.89
C GLY A 321 15.37 10.47 5.75
N PHE A 322 14.38 11.29 5.43
CA PHE A 322 13.03 10.82 5.12
C PHE A 322 12.96 10.22 3.71
N LEU A 323 11.87 9.49 3.47
CA LEU A 323 11.48 9.02 2.16
C LEU A 323 10.43 9.96 1.54
N THR A 324 10.67 10.38 0.30
CA THR A 324 9.65 10.94 -0.59
C THR A 324 9.29 9.92 -1.69
N VAL A 325 8.15 10.11 -2.33
CA VAL A 325 7.71 9.28 -3.47
C VAL A 325 7.37 10.21 -4.62
N ASN A 326 8.05 10.04 -5.76
CA ASN A 326 7.97 10.92 -6.93
C ASN A 326 8.11 12.42 -6.58
N GLY A 327 9.07 12.76 -5.72
CA GLY A 327 9.37 14.13 -5.28
C GLY A 327 8.43 14.68 -4.21
N GLU A 328 7.41 13.94 -3.77
CA GLU A 328 6.46 14.39 -2.76
C GLU A 328 6.63 13.69 -1.41
N LYS A 329 6.39 14.44 -0.32
CA LYS A 329 6.26 13.84 1.01
C LYS A 329 5.09 12.85 1.01
N MET A 330 5.32 11.65 1.54
CA MET A 330 4.30 10.61 1.66
C MET A 330 3.05 11.16 2.36
N SER A 331 1.90 11.01 1.71
CA SER A 331 0.61 11.42 2.24
C SER A 331 -0.47 10.44 1.84
N LYS A 332 -1.37 10.15 2.79
CA LYS A 332 -2.58 9.37 2.52
C LYS A 332 -3.51 10.08 1.53
N SER A 333 -3.57 11.42 1.55
CA SER A 333 -4.46 12.18 0.66
C SER A 333 -3.97 12.21 -0.79
N ARG A 334 -2.66 12.13 -1.01
CA ARG A 334 -2.04 12.14 -2.35
C ARG A 334 -1.76 10.73 -2.89
N GLY A 335 -2.12 9.69 -2.14
CA GLY A 335 -1.88 8.29 -2.53
C GLY A 335 -0.41 7.86 -2.53
N THR A 336 0.50 8.70 -2.00
CA THR A 336 1.94 8.41 -1.92
C THR A 336 2.35 7.71 -0.63
N PHE A 337 1.43 7.57 0.33
CA PHE A 337 1.64 6.75 1.52
C PHE A 337 1.29 5.29 1.20
N LEU A 338 2.31 4.42 1.17
CA LEU A 338 2.17 2.99 0.93
C LEU A 338 2.69 2.18 2.12
N THR A 339 1.87 1.26 2.61
CA THR A 339 2.34 0.26 3.57
C THR A 339 3.32 -0.72 2.92
N ALA A 340 4.16 -1.38 3.71
CA ALA A 340 5.06 -2.43 3.23
C ALA A 340 4.28 -3.55 2.52
N LYS A 341 3.18 -3.97 3.15
CA LYS A 341 2.26 -4.96 2.59
C LYS A 341 1.64 -4.54 1.26
N GLU A 342 1.20 -3.29 1.10
CA GLU A 342 0.64 -2.81 -0.16
C GLU A 342 1.72 -2.72 -1.24
N PHE A 343 2.91 -2.24 -0.91
CA PHE A 343 3.97 -2.03 -1.91
C PHE A 343 4.43 -3.34 -2.54
N LYS A 344 4.56 -4.43 -1.77
CA LYS A 344 4.99 -5.73 -2.29
C LYS A 344 4.00 -6.36 -3.30
N GLU A 345 2.76 -5.87 -3.37
CA GLU A 345 1.78 -6.29 -4.39
C GLU A 345 2.14 -5.74 -5.78
N TYR A 346 2.92 -4.65 -5.84
CA TYR A 346 3.31 -3.99 -7.10
C TYR A 346 4.74 -4.30 -7.51
N VAL A 347 5.64 -4.41 -6.53
CA VAL A 347 7.08 -4.56 -6.77
C VAL A 347 7.65 -5.62 -5.84
N GLU A 348 8.41 -6.58 -6.39
CA GLU A 348 9.08 -7.57 -5.57
C GLU A 348 10.01 -6.90 -4.53
N PRO A 349 9.97 -7.31 -3.25
CA PRO A 349 10.74 -6.68 -2.17
C PRO A 349 12.24 -6.52 -2.45
N LYS A 350 12.83 -7.49 -3.15
CA LYS A 350 14.25 -7.49 -3.57
C LYS A 350 14.64 -6.26 -4.41
N PHE A 351 13.72 -5.72 -5.20
CA PHE A 351 13.98 -4.54 -6.02
C PHE A 351 13.95 -3.26 -5.20
N LEU A 352 13.10 -3.17 -4.16
CA LEU A 352 13.13 -2.05 -3.22
C LEU A 352 14.44 -2.03 -2.44
N ARG A 353 14.93 -3.21 -2.00
CA ARG A 353 16.24 -3.34 -1.34
C ARG A 353 17.37 -2.82 -2.21
N TYR A 354 17.41 -3.26 -3.47
CA TYR A 354 18.40 -2.79 -4.44
C TYR A 354 18.30 -1.28 -4.65
N TYR A 355 17.09 -0.74 -4.82
CA TYR A 355 16.90 0.69 -5.03
C TYR A 355 17.35 1.53 -3.85
N TYR A 356 17.02 1.15 -2.62
CA TYR A 356 17.52 1.86 -1.43
C TYR A 356 19.04 1.77 -1.33
N ALA A 357 19.64 0.60 -1.52
CA ALA A 357 21.10 0.46 -1.53
C ALA A 357 21.77 1.33 -2.61
N SER A 358 21.15 1.47 -3.78
CA SER A 358 21.64 2.32 -4.88
C SER A 358 21.53 3.83 -4.63
N ASN A 359 20.86 4.25 -3.56
CA ASN A 359 20.63 5.66 -3.26
C ASN A 359 21.16 6.07 -1.86
N LEU A 360 21.29 5.13 -0.92
CA LEU A 360 21.79 5.37 0.44
C LEU A 360 23.28 5.75 0.48
N THR A 361 23.61 6.78 1.26
CA THR A 361 24.96 7.27 1.51
C THR A 361 25.21 7.36 3.03
N HIS A 362 26.45 7.67 3.42
CA HIS A 362 26.80 7.89 4.84
C HIS A 362 26.23 9.19 5.45
N THR A 363 25.54 10.02 4.65
CA THR A 363 25.02 11.34 5.06
C THR A 363 23.53 11.27 5.34
N MET A 364 23.00 12.21 6.12
CA MET A 364 21.58 12.26 6.49
C MET A 364 20.68 12.84 5.36
N THR A 365 20.79 12.32 4.14
CA THR A 365 20.04 12.81 2.98
C THR A 365 18.70 12.11 2.81
N ASP A 366 17.68 12.88 2.44
CA ASP A 366 16.37 12.32 2.07
C ASP A 366 16.49 11.52 0.77
N ILE A 367 15.71 10.44 0.67
CA ILE A 367 15.68 9.55 -0.48
C ILE A 367 14.36 9.74 -1.20
N ASP A 368 14.41 9.91 -2.51
CA ASP A 368 13.21 9.88 -3.34
C ASP A 368 13.02 8.52 -4.00
N LEU A 369 11.84 7.95 -3.79
CA LEU A 369 11.36 6.78 -4.52
C LEU A 369 10.59 7.24 -5.76
N ASP A 370 11.33 7.52 -6.83
CA ASP A 370 10.77 7.68 -8.15
C ASP A 370 10.52 6.27 -8.74
N LEU A 371 9.27 5.99 -9.08
CA LEU A 371 8.85 4.65 -9.51
C LEU A 371 9.35 4.30 -10.92
N GLU A 372 9.47 5.29 -11.80
CA GLU A 372 10.00 5.07 -13.15
C GLU A 372 11.51 4.83 -13.06
N ASN A 373 12.21 5.59 -12.22
CA ASN A 373 13.62 5.36 -11.90
C ASN A 373 13.85 4.00 -11.22
N LEU A 374 12.96 3.58 -10.31
CA LEU A 374 13.01 2.24 -9.70
C LEU A 374 12.92 1.14 -10.77
N LYS A 375 11.96 1.27 -11.70
CA LYS A 375 11.80 0.35 -12.83
C LYS A 375 13.06 0.35 -13.70
N ASP A 376 13.53 1.52 -14.10
CA ASP A 376 14.64 1.69 -15.02
C ASP A 376 15.96 1.18 -14.44
N LYS A 377 16.28 1.54 -13.19
CA LYS A 377 17.46 1.01 -12.49
C LYS A 377 17.39 -0.51 -12.38
N THR A 378 16.26 -1.05 -11.94
CA THR A 378 16.11 -2.50 -11.80
C THR A 378 16.27 -3.20 -13.16
N ASN A 379 15.60 -2.72 -14.19
CA ASN A 379 15.62 -3.35 -15.50
C ASN A 379 16.97 -3.23 -16.21
N ASN A 380 17.62 -2.07 -16.12
CA ASN A 380 18.84 -1.78 -16.86
C ASN A 380 20.09 -2.25 -16.11
N GLU A 381 20.17 -1.98 -14.81
CA GLU A 381 21.34 -2.31 -14.00
C GLU A 381 21.29 -3.75 -13.50
N LEU A 382 20.20 -4.14 -12.84
CA LEU A 382 20.12 -5.46 -12.21
C LEU A 382 19.78 -6.57 -13.21
N VAL A 383 18.74 -6.39 -14.05
CA VAL A 383 18.30 -7.43 -14.99
C VAL A 383 19.18 -7.48 -16.24
N ALA A 384 19.32 -6.36 -16.96
CA ALA A 384 19.99 -6.35 -18.27
C ALA A 384 21.53 -6.40 -18.20
N ASN A 385 22.14 -5.96 -17.10
CA ASN A 385 23.59 -6.00 -16.90
C ASN A 385 24.00 -7.19 -16.01
N ILE A 386 23.65 -7.18 -14.72
CA ILE A 386 24.12 -8.20 -13.75
C ILE A 386 23.53 -9.58 -14.05
N ALA A 387 22.20 -9.73 -13.99
CA ALA A 387 21.56 -11.03 -14.13
C ALA A 387 21.75 -11.63 -15.53
N ASN A 388 21.73 -10.79 -16.57
CA ASN A 388 22.00 -11.21 -17.94
C ASN A 388 23.44 -11.72 -18.13
N PHE A 389 24.44 -11.05 -17.56
CA PHE A 389 25.83 -11.53 -17.59
C PHE A 389 25.95 -12.92 -16.97
N ILE A 390 25.43 -13.06 -15.75
CA ILE A 390 25.43 -14.31 -14.99
C ILE A 390 24.77 -15.42 -15.82
N TYR A 391 23.55 -15.18 -16.30
CA TYR A 391 22.83 -16.17 -17.09
C TYR A 391 23.55 -16.55 -18.39
N ARG A 392 24.09 -15.58 -19.14
CA ARG A 392 24.85 -15.85 -20.38
C ARG A 392 26.08 -16.71 -20.11
N VAL A 393 26.86 -16.39 -19.08
CA VAL A 393 28.07 -17.15 -18.74
C VAL A 393 27.72 -18.57 -18.33
N LEU A 394 26.76 -18.73 -17.42
CA LEU A 394 26.36 -20.05 -16.93
C LEU A 394 25.75 -20.90 -18.05
N SER A 395 24.81 -20.34 -18.84
CA SER A 395 24.15 -21.06 -19.94
C SER A 395 25.12 -21.44 -21.06
N PHE A 396 26.11 -20.61 -21.37
CA PHE A 396 27.13 -20.95 -22.35
C PHE A 396 28.05 -22.06 -21.85
N THR A 397 28.42 -22.03 -20.56
CA THR A 397 29.25 -23.06 -19.93
C THR A 397 28.51 -24.41 -19.85
N ASP A 398 27.25 -24.40 -19.44
CA ASP A 398 26.38 -25.59 -19.42
C ASP A 398 26.19 -26.17 -20.82
N LYS A 399 25.81 -25.34 -21.80
CA LYS A 399 25.48 -25.80 -23.16
C LYS A 399 26.65 -26.42 -23.91
N TYR A 400 27.85 -25.88 -23.78
CA TYR A 400 28.98 -26.28 -24.64
C TYR A 400 30.07 -27.07 -23.91
N TYR A 401 30.07 -27.05 -22.58
CA TYR A 401 31.06 -27.74 -21.75
C TYR A 401 30.42 -28.57 -20.65
N GLU A 402 29.12 -28.86 -20.77
CA GLU A 402 28.32 -29.61 -19.79
C GLU A 402 28.46 -29.06 -18.37
N GLY A 403 28.73 -27.77 -18.21
CA GLY A 403 28.90 -27.11 -16.91
C GLY A 403 30.30 -27.28 -16.28
N LYS A 404 31.25 -27.88 -16.98
CA LYS A 404 32.63 -28.07 -16.49
C LYS A 404 33.47 -26.82 -16.71
N ILE A 405 34.12 -26.34 -15.64
CA ILE A 405 35.16 -25.29 -15.71
C ILE A 405 36.55 -25.89 -15.49
N THR A 406 37.58 -25.25 -16.01
CA THR A 406 38.98 -25.74 -16.00
C THR A 406 39.87 -24.81 -15.16
N SER A 407 41.09 -24.52 -15.59
CA SER A 407 41.96 -23.49 -15.02
C SER A 407 41.63 -22.08 -15.53
N VAL A 408 41.99 -21.05 -14.76
CA VAL A 408 41.86 -19.65 -15.21
C VAL A 408 42.81 -19.33 -16.37
N ASN A 409 42.39 -18.41 -17.24
CA ASN A 409 43.22 -17.90 -18.34
C ASN A 409 43.98 -16.64 -17.94
N ARG A 410 43.29 -15.69 -17.28
CA ARG A 410 43.86 -14.37 -16.94
C ARG A 410 43.76 -14.08 -15.44
N LYS A 411 44.91 -14.08 -14.77
CA LYS A 411 45.04 -13.60 -13.38
C LYS A 411 44.76 -12.09 -13.24
N GLN A 412 44.97 -11.29 -14.30
CA GLN A 412 44.84 -9.83 -14.23
C GLN A 412 43.40 -9.33 -14.08
N ILE A 413 42.42 -9.90 -14.82
CA ILE A 413 41.00 -9.49 -14.69
C ILE A 413 40.43 -9.87 -13.32
N ASN A 414 40.87 -11.01 -12.79
CA ASN A 414 40.57 -11.43 -11.43
C ASN A 414 41.19 -10.46 -10.40
N LYS A 415 42.43 -10.00 -10.61
CA LYS A 415 43.07 -8.99 -9.75
C LYS A 415 42.33 -7.64 -9.78
N GLN A 416 41.88 -7.21 -10.96
CA GLN A 416 41.12 -5.96 -11.13
C GLN A 416 39.78 -6.01 -10.39
N THR A 417 38.99 -7.06 -10.60
CA THR A 417 37.69 -7.23 -9.92
C THR A 417 37.85 -7.43 -8.41
N LEU A 418 38.92 -8.09 -7.96
CA LEU A 418 39.25 -8.22 -6.54
C LEU A 418 39.60 -6.88 -5.88
N LYS A 419 40.25 -5.95 -6.61
CA LYS A 419 40.50 -4.59 -6.11
C LYS A 419 39.17 -3.88 -5.82
N LEU A 420 38.23 -3.90 -6.76
CA LEU A 420 36.89 -3.33 -6.58
C LEU A 420 36.15 -3.95 -5.39
N CYS A 421 36.28 -5.27 -5.18
CA CYS A 421 35.71 -5.93 -4.01
C CYS A 421 36.26 -5.36 -2.69
N LYS A 422 37.57 -5.07 -2.60
CA LYS A 422 38.16 -4.44 -1.41
C LYS A 422 37.61 -3.03 -1.18
N GLU A 423 37.40 -2.26 -2.24
CA GLU A 423 36.79 -0.93 -2.14
C GLU A 423 35.32 -1.02 -1.72
N ILE A 424 34.55 -1.98 -2.25
CA ILE A 424 33.18 -2.28 -1.82
C ILE A 424 33.12 -2.61 -0.32
N LYS A 425 34.09 -3.36 0.21
CA LYS A 425 34.21 -3.62 1.65
C LYS A 425 34.28 -2.32 2.45
N ALA A 426 35.13 -1.39 2.00
CA ALA A 426 35.29 -0.10 2.67
C ALA A 426 34.03 0.76 2.56
N ASP A 427 33.33 0.71 1.43
CA ASP A 427 32.06 1.41 1.25
C ASP A 427 30.98 0.89 2.20
N TYR A 428 30.81 -0.43 2.33
CA TYR A 428 29.86 -1.01 3.28
C TYR A 428 30.21 -0.69 4.74
N LEU A 429 31.50 -0.76 5.14
CA LEU A 429 31.94 -0.40 6.49
C LEU A 429 31.62 1.06 6.86
N ASN A 430 31.59 1.94 5.85
CA ASN A 430 31.32 3.37 6.02
C ASN A 430 29.89 3.76 5.61
N PHE A 431 28.95 2.81 5.52
CA PHE A 431 27.54 3.07 5.16
C PHE A 431 27.33 3.72 3.77
N ASN A 432 28.32 3.63 2.88
CA ASN A 432 28.31 4.22 1.53
C ASN A 432 27.74 3.26 0.48
N TYR A 433 26.50 2.80 0.66
CA TYR A 433 25.92 1.74 -0.16
C TYR A 433 25.78 2.11 -1.64
N ARG A 434 25.47 3.36 -1.96
CA ARG A 434 25.42 3.86 -3.34
C ARG A 434 26.74 3.65 -4.07
N GLN A 435 27.87 3.87 -3.38
CA GLN A 435 29.20 3.65 -3.97
C GLN A 435 29.52 2.17 -4.08
N ALA A 436 29.14 1.36 -3.09
CA ALA A 436 29.26 -0.10 -3.16
C ALA A 436 28.52 -0.64 -4.39
N VAL A 437 27.24 -0.30 -4.57
CA VAL A 437 26.43 -0.75 -5.71
C VAL A 437 27.01 -0.29 -7.05
N LYS A 438 27.49 0.96 -7.14
CA LYS A 438 28.16 1.45 -8.36
C LYS A 438 29.38 0.59 -8.74
N LYS A 439 30.21 0.22 -7.76
CA LYS A 439 31.38 -0.66 -7.99
C LYS A 439 30.98 -2.11 -8.29
N ILE A 440 29.87 -2.60 -7.73
CA ILE A 440 29.30 -3.92 -8.09
C ILE A 440 28.90 -3.93 -9.57
N LEU A 441 28.23 -2.87 -10.04
CA LEU A 441 27.89 -2.72 -11.46
C LEU A 441 29.14 -2.62 -12.36
N GLU A 442 30.20 -1.99 -11.87
CA GLU A 442 31.49 -1.95 -12.57
C GLU A 442 32.09 -3.36 -12.72
N ILE A 443 32.07 -4.19 -11.68
CA ILE A 443 32.52 -5.60 -11.74
C ILE A 443 31.74 -6.36 -12.83
N SER A 444 30.42 -6.23 -12.84
CA SER A 444 29.57 -6.87 -13.85
C SER A 444 29.83 -6.34 -15.26
N SER A 445 30.07 -5.04 -15.40
CA SER A 445 30.38 -4.42 -16.69
C SER A 445 31.74 -4.87 -17.25
N ILE A 446 32.75 -5.02 -16.38
CA ILE A 446 34.04 -5.63 -16.73
C ILE A 446 33.84 -7.07 -17.23
N GLY A 447 33.03 -7.86 -16.51
CA GLY A 447 32.69 -9.23 -16.92
C GLY A 447 31.99 -9.30 -18.28
N ASN A 448 30.94 -8.48 -18.48
CA ASN A 448 30.22 -8.37 -19.75
C ASN A 448 31.15 -8.01 -20.91
N LYS A 449 31.98 -6.97 -20.73
CA LYS A 449 32.94 -6.53 -21.74
C LYS A 449 33.93 -7.64 -22.07
N TYR A 450 34.48 -8.30 -21.05
CA TYR A 450 35.42 -9.41 -21.26
C TYR A 450 34.79 -10.58 -22.03
N PHE A 451 33.56 -10.99 -21.66
CA PHE A 451 32.83 -12.03 -22.38
C PHE A 451 32.56 -11.63 -23.84
N GLN A 452 32.19 -10.37 -24.08
CA GLN A 452 31.89 -9.86 -25.42
C GLN A 452 33.13 -9.75 -26.30
N ASP A 453 34.21 -9.13 -25.79
CA ASP A 453 35.46 -8.91 -26.53
C ASP A 453 36.14 -10.24 -26.92
N LYS A 454 35.99 -11.27 -26.08
CA LYS A 454 36.54 -12.61 -26.34
C LYS A 454 35.70 -13.45 -27.29
N LYS A 455 34.47 -13.04 -27.59
CA LYS A 455 33.56 -13.69 -28.54
C LYS A 455 33.56 -15.23 -28.41
N PRO A 456 33.22 -15.81 -27.25
CA PRO A 456 33.30 -17.25 -27.01
C PRO A 456 32.45 -18.09 -27.97
N TRP A 457 31.40 -17.53 -28.58
CA TRP A 457 30.59 -18.18 -29.62
C TRP A 457 31.34 -18.41 -30.94
N GLU A 458 32.30 -17.54 -31.27
CA GLU A 458 33.23 -17.69 -32.39
C GLU A 458 34.44 -18.51 -31.97
N LEU A 459 35.08 -18.13 -30.86
CA LEU A 459 36.34 -18.74 -30.41
C LEU A 459 36.20 -20.24 -30.14
N ARG A 460 35.06 -20.73 -29.62
CA ARG A 460 34.88 -22.17 -29.35
C ARG A 460 35.06 -23.05 -30.59
N LYS A 461 34.80 -22.51 -31.78
CA LYS A 461 34.91 -23.27 -33.04
C LYS A 461 36.38 -23.53 -33.41
N ASN A 462 37.27 -22.63 -32.99
CA ASN A 462 38.68 -22.66 -33.34
C ASN A 462 39.57 -23.14 -32.19
N ASP A 463 39.21 -22.79 -30.94
CA ASP A 463 39.97 -23.10 -29.73
C ASP A 463 39.01 -23.34 -28.53
N PRO A 464 38.48 -24.57 -28.41
CA PRO A 464 37.56 -24.95 -27.34
C PRO A 464 38.19 -24.83 -25.94
N GLU A 465 39.45 -25.24 -25.78
CA GLU A 465 40.13 -25.22 -24.47
C GLU A 465 40.31 -23.80 -23.95
N LYS A 466 40.80 -22.88 -24.79
CA LYS A 466 40.96 -21.48 -24.41
C LYS A 466 39.63 -20.82 -24.11
N THR A 467 38.57 -21.19 -24.85
CA THR A 467 37.22 -20.74 -24.56
C THR A 467 36.75 -21.19 -23.18
N GLN A 468 37.00 -22.45 -22.80
CA GLN A 468 36.66 -22.96 -21.47
C GLN A 468 37.42 -22.22 -20.36
N LYS A 469 38.71 -21.88 -20.57
CA LYS A 469 39.48 -21.06 -19.63
C LYS A 469 38.92 -19.63 -19.49
N ILE A 470 38.45 -19.02 -20.58
CA ILE A 470 37.78 -17.70 -20.56
C ILE A 470 36.45 -17.77 -19.79
N LEU A 471 35.66 -18.82 -19.98
CA LEU A 471 34.43 -19.03 -19.20
C LEU A 471 34.75 -19.24 -17.71
N THR A 472 35.84 -19.94 -17.39
CA THR A 472 36.34 -20.11 -16.02
C THR A 472 36.67 -18.77 -15.36
N ASP A 473 37.30 -17.83 -16.08
CA ASP A 473 37.51 -16.46 -15.57
C ASP A 473 36.16 -15.76 -15.28
N CYS A 474 35.21 -15.84 -16.21
CA CYS A 474 33.88 -15.23 -16.05
C CYS A 474 33.11 -15.81 -14.86
N ILE A 475 33.16 -17.13 -14.65
CA ILE A 475 32.55 -17.80 -13.50
C ILE A 475 33.14 -17.30 -12.18
N ASN A 476 34.45 -17.06 -12.12
CA ASN A 476 35.08 -16.46 -10.95
C ASN A 476 34.68 -14.99 -10.73
N ILE A 477 34.22 -14.26 -11.75
CA ILE A 477 33.61 -12.94 -11.60
C ILE A 477 32.17 -13.09 -11.08
N VAL A 478 31.40 -14.04 -11.61
CA VAL A 478 30.04 -14.36 -11.12
C VAL A 478 30.05 -14.73 -9.64
N LYS A 479 31.03 -15.55 -9.20
CA LYS A 479 31.26 -15.86 -7.77
C LYS A 479 31.45 -14.60 -6.92
N LYS A 480 32.28 -13.65 -7.37
CA LYS A 480 32.50 -12.38 -6.66
C LYS A 480 31.21 -11.56 -6.60
N LEU A 481 30.46 -11.47 -7.70
CA LEU A 481 29.16 -10.79 -7.75
C LEU A 481 28.17 -11.38 -6.74
N ALA A 482 28.08 -12.71 -6.65
CA ALA A 482 27.24 -13.38 -5.65
C ALA A 482 27.60 -12.94 -4.22
N ILE A 483 28.89 -12.94 -3.87
CA ILE A 483 29.37 -12.54 -2.53
C ILE A 483 29.03 -11.07 -2.24
N VAL A 484 29.37 -10.14 -3.14
CA VAL A 484 29.21 -8.69 -2.86
C VAL A 484 27.76 -8.22 -2.93
N LEU A 485 26.87 -8.93 -3.66
CA LEU A 485 25.44 -8.63 -3.70
C LEU A 485 24.67 -9.22 -2.52
N LYS A 486 25.22 -10.23 -1.82
CA LYS A 486 24.56 -10.96 -0.74
C LYS A 486 23.98 -10.06 0.36
N PRO A 487 24.63 -8.97 0.79
CA PRO A 487 24.04 -8.04 1.76
C PRO A 487 22.81 -7.29 1.22
N VAL A 488 22.79 -6.97 -0.08
CA VAL A 488 21.75 -6.14 -0.72
C VAL A 488 20.57 -6.99 -1.17
N ILE A 489 20.83 -8.09 -1.87
CA ILE A 489 19.81 -8.99 -2.43
C ILE A 489 20.17 -10.45 -2.07
N PRO A 490 19.86 -10.90 -0.83
CA PRO A 490 20.29 -12.20 -0.34
C PRO A 490 19.78 -13.37 -1.21
N ASP A 491 18.47 -13.45 -1.47
CA ASP A 491 17.89 -14.56 -2.25
C ASP A 491 18.46 -14.66 -3.68
N PHE A 492 18.77 -13.52 -4.30
CA PHE A 492 19.38 -13.50 -5.64
C PHE A 492 20.78 -14.09 -5.60
N SER A 493 21.54 -13.76 -4.55
CA SER A 493 22.90 -14.24 -4.34
C SER A 493 22.94 -15.72 -4.00
N GLU A 494 22.04 -16.19 -3.13
CA GLU A 494 21.86 -17.62 -2.83
C GLU A 494 21.47 -18.44 -4.06
N GLU A 495 20.66 -17.89 -4.95
CA GLU A 495 20.31 -18.59 -6.19
C GLU A 495 21.47 -18.64 -7.19
N ILE A 496 22.38 -17.65 -7.17
CA ILE A 496 23.64 -17.72 -7.93
C ILE A 496 24.56 -18.79 -7.33
N GLU A 497 24.71 -18.82 -6.01
CA GLU A 497 25.47 -19.83 -5.26
C GLU A 497 25.01 -21.26 -5.62
N LYS A 498 23.70 -21.51 -5.58
CA LYS A 498 23.10 -22.80 -5.97
C LYS A 498 23.45 -23.18 -7.41
N GLN A 499 23.38 -22.24 -8.35
CA GLN A 499 23.73 -22.49 -9.76
C GLN A 499 25.23 -22.70 -9.97
N LEU A 500 26.08 -22.02 -9.21
CA LEU A 500 27.53 -22.25 -9.21
C LEU A 500 27.92 -23.59 -8.56
N ASN A 501 26.99 -24.28 -7.90
CA ASN A 501 27.26 -25.45 -7.08
C ASN A 501 28.29 -25.14 -5.98
N LEU A 502 28.14 -23.98 -5.34
CA LEU A 502 28.95 -23.52 -4.22
C LEU A 502 27.99 -23.07 -3.12
N GLU A 503 28.08 -23.66 -1.94
CA GLU A 503 27.21 -23.35 -0.81
C GLU A 503 27.96 -22.45 0.19
N ASP A 504 27.21 -21.59 0.89
CA ASP A 504 27.69 -20.76 1.99
C ASP A 504 28.89 -19.86 1.67
N LEU A 505 28.89 -19.24 0.48
CA LEU A 505 29.96 -18.31 0.13
C LEU A 505 30.04 -17.15 1.13
N SER A 506 31.26 -16.91 1.61
CA SER A 506 31.61 -15.86 2.56
C SER A 506 32.58 -14.84 1.94
N TRP A 507 32.90 -13.77 2.67
CA TRP A 507 33.91 -12.82 2.20
C TRP A 507 35.31 -13.44 2.06
N LYS A 508 35.62 -14.52 2.79
CA LYS A 508 36.92 -15.20 2.71
C LYS A 508 37.14 -15.83 1.34
N ASP A 509 36.05 -16.20 0.67
CA ASP A 509 36.07 -16.89 -0.62
C ASP A 509 36.26 -15.95 -1.82
N ILE A 510 36.23 -14.63 -1.60
CA ILE A 510 36.24 -13.61 -2.66
C ILE A 510 37.55 -13.61 -3.47
N GLY A 511 38.66 -13.98 -2.82
CA GLY A 511 39.98 -14.13 -3.43
C GLY A 511 40.33 -15.55 -3.85
N VAL A 512 39.52 -16.54 -3.44
CA VAL A 512 39.74 -17.95 -3.73
C VAL A 512 39.24 -18.24 -5.14
N ILE A 513 40.15 -18.64 -6.03
CA ILE A 513 39.83 -19.00 -7.41
C ILE A 513 39.23 -20.41 -7.43
N THR A 514 38.07 -20.55 -8.07
CA THR A 514 37.43 -21.83 -8.31
C THR A 514 37.85 -22.35 -9.69
N GLU A 515 38.45 -23.54 -9.72
CA GLU A 515 38.92 -24.24 -10.93
C GLU A 515 38.47 -25.70 -10.86
N LYS A 516 38.47 -26.41 -12.00
CA LYS A 516 38.17 -27.85 -12.09
C LYS A 516 36.86 -28.22 -11.36
N HIS A 517 35.81 -27.44 -11.61
CA HIS A 517 34.53 -27.54 -10.89
C HIS A 517 33.37 -27.74 -11.87
N GLN A 518 32.24 -28.18 -11.34
CA GLN A 518 31.03 -28.51 -12.09
C GLN A 518 29.88 -27.62 -11.60
N ILE A 519 29.39 -26.73 -12.47
CA ILE A 519 28.20 -25.90 -12.18
C ILE A 519 26.90 -26.69 -12.41
N LYS A 520 25.80 -26.23 -11.82
CA LYS A 520 24.46 -26.79 -12.06
C LYS A 520 23.82 -26.14 -13.30
N LYS A 521 22.71 -26.73 -13.75
CA LYS A 521 21.92 -26.20 -14.87
C LYS A 521 21.42 -24.78 -14.55
N PRO A 522 21.66 -23.81 -15.45
CA PRO A 522 21.30 -22.43 -15.21
C PRO A 522 19.80 -22.16 -15.39
N LYS A 523 19.30 -21.18 -14.65
CA LYS A 523 17.93 -20.67 -14.76
C LYS A 523 17.90 -19.15 -14.68
N ILE A 524 16.90 -18.54 -15.31
CA ILE A 524 16.67 -17.10 -15.19
C ILE A 524 16.13 -16.81 -13.78
N ILE A 525 16.85 -15.97 -13.03
CA ILE A 525 16.51 -15.67 -11.63
C ILE A 525 15.60 -14.44 -11.53
N LEU A 526 15.86 -13.40 -12.34
CA LEU A 526 15.14 -12.13 -12.30
C LEU A 526 14.38 -11.87 -13.60
N LYS A 527 13.19 -11.29 -13.47
CA LYS A 527 12.37 -10.82 -14.58
C LYS A 527 12.32 -9.29 -14.56
N LYS A 528 12.13 -8.70 -15.75
CA LYS A 528 11.94 -7.25 -15.87
C LYS A 528 10.62 -6.82 -15.23
N ILE A 529 10.63 -5.67 -14.58
CA ILE A 529 9.43 -4.96 -14.16
C ILE A 529 8.81 -4.36 -15.44
N GLN A 530 7.55 -4.70 -15.74
CA GLN A 530 6.86 -4.17 -16.92
C GLN A 530 6.34 -2.76 -16.66
N GLU A 531 5.54 -2.61 -15.62
CA GLU A 531 4.91 -1.34 -15.24
C GLU A 531 4.69 -1.32 -13.73
N ILE A 532 4.95 -0.18 -13.09
CA ILE A 532 4.65 0.03 -11.67
C ILE A 532 3.42 0.92 -11.58
N ASN A 533 2.26 0.31 -11.78
CA ASN A 533 1.00 1.01 -11.58
C ASN A 533 0.63 0.91 -10.11
N LEU A 534 1.08 1.89 -9.32
CA LEU A 534 0.42 2.13 -8.05
C LEU A 534 -1.04 2.41 -8.39
N LYS A 535 -1.93 1.49 -8.02
CA LYS A 535 -3.33 1.87 -7.90
C LYS A 535 -3.29 2.96 -6.84
N THR A 536 -3.48 4.21 -7.24
CA THR A 536 -3.71 5.29 -6.29
C THR A 536 -4.80 4.77 -5.37
N THR A 537 -4.40 4.45 -4.15
CA THR A 537 -5.29 4.20 -3.02
C THR A 537 -5.87 5.54 -2.60
N GLU A 538 -6.38 6.33 -3.56
CA GLU A 538 -7.61 7.03 -3.26
C GLU A 538 -8.58 5.93 -2.87
N LYS A 539 -8.98 5.92 -1.59
CA LYS A 539 -10.23 5.28 -1.21
C LYS A 539 -11.21 5.62 -2.32
N LYS A 540 -11.66 4.61 -3.09
CA LYS A 540 -12.73 4.81 -4.05
C LYS A 540 -13.86 5.46 -3.25
N LYS A 541 -14.11 6.76 -3.48
CA LYS A 541 -15.24 7.45 -2.86
C LYS A 541 -16.48 6.65 -3.25
N ASP A 542 -17.07 5.97 -2.28
CA ASP A 542 -18.26 5.16 -2.49
C ASP A 542 -19.45 6.12 -2.48
N PHE A 543 -19.73 6.71 -3.65
CA PHE A 543 -20.77 7.72 -3.77
C PHE A 543 -22.15 7.10 -3.53
N LYS A 544 -22.85 7.62 -2.53
CA LYS A 544 -24.26 7.33 -2.28
C LYS A 544 -25.10 8.49 -2.80
N ILE A 545 -26.15 8.16 -3.54
CA ILE A 545 -27.07 9.14 -4.12
C ILE A 545 -28.40 9.07 -3.41
N GLU A 546 -28.87 10.20 -2.92
CA GLU A 546 -30.19 10.35 -2.31
C GLU A 546 -31.06 11.31 -3.11
N ILE A 547 -32.33 10.95 -3.27
CA ILE A 547 -33.34 11.83 -3.86
C ILE A 547 -34.27 12.26 -2.73
N GLY A 548 -34.41 13.56 -2.53
CA GLY A 548 -35.31 14.12 -1.54
C GLY A 548 -36.76 13.67 -1.77
N LYS A 549 -37.47 13.36 -0.69
CA LYS A 549 -38.83 12.78 -0.72
C LYS A 549 -39.78 13.50 -1.68
N LYS A 550 -39.86 14.84 -1.63
CA LYS A 550 -40.71 15.65 -2.52
C LYS A 550 -40.45 15.44 -4.02
N LEU A 551 -39.20 15.23 -4.42
CA LEU A 551 -38.83 15.00 -5.83
C LEU A 551 -39.12 13.56 -6.23
N LYS A 552 -38.88 12.60 -5.32
CA LYS A 552 -39.22 11.19 -5.52
C LYS A 552 -40.73 11.00 -5.71
N ASP A 553 -41.54 11.67 -4.89
CA ASP A 553 -43.01 11.62 -4.97
C ASP A 553 -43.54 12.25 -6.27
N LYS A 554 -42.79 13.19 -6.87
CA LYS A 554 -43.06 13.77 -8.20
C LYS A 554 -42.46 12.96 -9.37
N GLY A 555 -42.02 11.73 -9.11
CA GLY A 555 -41.58 10.79 -10.14
C GLY A 555 -40.15 10.98 -10.65
N VAL A 556 -39.31 11.78 -9.97
CA VAL A 556 -37.90 11.96 -10.34
C VAL A 556 -37.08 10.70 -10.05
N LYS A 557 -36.29 10.25 -11.02
CA LYS A 557 -35.42 9.06 -10.94
C LYS A 557 -34.00 9.41 -11.34
N ILE A 558 -33.00 8.78 -10.71
CA ILE A 558 -31.58 9.00 -11.02
C ILE A 558 -30.85 7.67 -11.15
N LYS A 559 -29.96 7.58 -12.15
CA LYS A 559 -28.86 6.61 -12.20
C LYS A 559 -27.55 7.35 -12.37
N ALA A 560 -26.47 6.83 -11.82
CA ALA A 560 -25.17 7.45 -11.93
C ALA A 560 -24.04 6.43 -12.06
N ALA A 561 -22.90 6.92 -12.54
CA ALA A 561 -21.68 6.16 -12.68
C ALA A 561 -20.47 7.05 -12.33
N ILE A 562 -19.38 6.38 -11.97
CA ILE A 562 -18.05 6.96 -11.92
C ILE A 562 -17.34 6.52 -13.20
N ILE A 563 -16.63 7.43 -13.86
CA ILE A 563 -15.70 7.11 -14.95
C ILE A 563 -14.32 7.56 -14.51
N ARG A 564 -13.36 6.64 -14.45
CA ARG A 564 -11.99 6.91 -14.01
C ARG A 564 -11.00 6.91 -15.17
N ASP A 565 -9.88 7.58 -14.96
CA ASP A 565 -8.73 7.60 -15.87
C ASP A 565 -9.05 8.14 -17.27
N VAL A 566 -9.91 9.16 -17.35
CA VAL A 566 -10.23 9.81 -18.62
C VAL A 566 -9.08 10.70 -19.11
N LYS A 567 -8.91 10.72 -20.43
CA LYS A 567 -8.02 11.59 -21.21
C LYS A 567 -8.87 12.47 -22.12
N ILE A 568 -9.30 13.61 -21.61
CA ILE A 568 -10.30 14.47 -22.25
C ILE A 568 -9.65 15.28 -23.39
N ARG A 569 -10.19 15.11 -24.59
CA ARG A 569 -9.77 15.87 -25.78
C ARG A 569 -10.74 17.02 -26.07
N LYS A 570 -10.24 18.10 -26.69
CA LYS A 570 -11.09 19.23 -27.08
C LYS A 570 -12.11 18.83 -28.16
N LYS A 571 -11.69 18.04 -29.14
CA LYS A 571 -12.51 17.58 -30.27
C LYS A 571 -12.12 16.17 -30.68
N HIS A 572 -13.10 15.40 -31.15
CA HIS A 572 -12.90 14.09 -31.78
C HIS A 572 -13.69 14.04 -33.09
N PHE A 573 -13.04 13.69 -34.20
CA PHE A 573 -13.65 13.73 -35.53
C PHE A 573 -14.93 12.88 -35.62
N GLU A 574 -14.86 11.62 -35.18
CA GLU A 574 -16.03 10.72 -35.16
C GLU A 574 -17.18 11.21 -34.26
N LEU A 575 -16.87 11.87 -33.14
CA LEU A 575 -17.89 12.43 -32.25
C LEU A 575 -18.60 13.62 -32.90
N GLN A 576 -17.87 14.43 -33.67
CA GLN A 576 -18.46 15.53 -34.46
C GLN A 576 -19.34 15.00 -35.60
N LYS A 577 -18.95 13.90 -36.25
CA LYS A 577 -19.79 13.20 -37.24
C LYS A 577 -21.09 12.68 -36.60
N LEU A 578 -21.01 12.12 -35.41
CA LEU A 578 -22.18 11.67 -34.66
C LEU A 578 -23.11 12.84 -34.27
N LYS A 579 -22.55 13.98 -33.83
CA LYS A 579 -23.32 15.20 -33.57
C LYS A 579 -24.14 15.63 -34.79
N LYS A 580 -23.52 15.73 -35.98
CA LYS A 580 -24.22 16.12 -37.21
C LYS A 580 -25.43 15.23 -37.50
N LYS A 581 -25.25 13.90 -37.41
CA LYS A 581 -26.35 12.93 -37.57
C LYS A 581 -27.50 13.13 -36.59
N ILE A 582 -27.21 13.53 -35.35
CA ILE A 582 -28.25 13.80 -34.35
C ILE A 582 -28.93 15.16 -34.62
N VAL A 583 -28.19 16.18 -35.05
CA VAL A 583 -28.77 17.47 -35.46
C VAL A 583 -29.80 17.27 -36.58
N GLU A 584 -29.46 16.53 -37.63
CA GLU A 584 -30.37 16.21 -38.74
C GLU A 584 -31.66 15.50 -38.26
N LYS A 585 -31.52 14.56 -37.31
CA LYS A 585 -32.66 13.86 -36.69
C LYS A 585 -33.51 14.73 -35.78
N ILE A 586 -32.93 15.75 -35.17
CA ILE A 586 -33.66 16.70 -34.31
C ILE A 586 -34.39 17.72 -35.18
N SER A 587 -33.74 18.23 -36.23
CA SER A 587 -34.33 19.21 -37.14
C SER A 587 -35.50 18.63 -37.96
N SER A 588 -35.49 17.33 -38.26
CA SER A 588 -36.55 16.63 -39.00
C SER A 588 -37.74 16.14 -38.16
N LYS A 589 -37.71 16.33 -36.83
CA LYS A 589 -38.75 15.84 -35.92
C LYS A 589 -39.44 16.96 -35.16
N ASP A 590 -40.75 16.82 -35.02
CA ASP A 590 -41.53 17.60 -34.06
C ASP A 590 -41.38 17.02 -32.65
N TYR A 591 -41.09 17.89 -31.68
CA TYR A 591 -40.90 17.56 -30.27
C TYR A 591 -41.91 18.27 -29.37
N ASP A 592 -42.78 19.12 -29.90
CA ASP A 592 -43.70 19.95 -29.10
C ASP A 592 -44.71 19.09 -28.33
N ASN A 593 -45.06 17.92 -28.87
CA ASN A 593 -45.96 16.94 -28.26
C ASN A 593 -45.26 15.71 -27.62
N ASN A 594 -43.95 15.79 -27.37
CA ASN A 594 -43.22 14.64 -26.84
C ASN A 594 -43.53 14.40 -25.34
N LYS A 595 -44.10 13.23 -25.02
CA LYS A 595 -44.52 12.86 -23.65
C LYS A 595 -43.40 12.92 -22.60
N ILE A 596 -42.14 12.67 -22.96
CA ILE A 596 -41.00 12.72 -22.03
C ILE A 596 -40.61 14.17 -21.73
N ILE A 597 -40.59 15.04 -22.74
CA ILE A 597 -40.30 16.47 -22.59
C ILE A 597 -41.42 17.14 -21.78
N GLN A 598 -42.68 16.87 -22.12
CA GLN A 598 -43.85 17.38 -21.39
C GLN A 598 -43.83 16.95 -19.92
N ALA A 599 -43.42 15.71 -19.61
CA ALA A 599 -43.29 15.27 -18.22
C ALA A 599 -42.22 16.07 -17.44
N HIS A 600 -41.10 16.42 -18.07
CA HIS A 600 -40.12 17.32 -17.45
C HIS A 600 -40.66 18.74 -17.27
N GLU A 601 -41.40 19.29 -18.24
CA GLU A 601 -42.01 20.62 -18.12
C GLU A 601 -43.10 20.66 -17.04
N ASN A 602 -43.90 19.60 -16.93
CA ASN A 602 -44.91 19.47 -15.88
C ASN A 602 -44.27 19.39 -14.49
N LEU A 603 -43.11 18.72 -14.35
CA LEU A 603 -42.34 18.75 -13.10
C LEU A 603 -41.98 20.20 -12.72
N TYR A 604 -41.44 21.00 -13.64
CA TYR A 604 -41.08 22.39 -13.41
C TYR A 604 -42.28 23.25 -13.03
N LYS A 605 -43.40 23.14 -13.79
CA LYS A 605 -44.66 23.83 -13.49
C LYS A 605 -45.19 23.46 -12.11
N SER A 606 -45.13 22.17 -11.75
CA SER A 606 -45.60 21.68 -10.44
C SER A 606 -44.76 22.14 -9.25
N LEU A 607 -43.59 22.74 -9.51
CA LEU A 607 -42.69 23.35 -8.54
C LEU A 607 -42.70 24.88 -8.62
N GLY A 608 -43.57 25.48 -9.45
CA GLY A 608 -43.64 26.94 -9.64
C GLY A 608 -42.46 27.52 -10.43
N ILE A 609 -41.68 26.70 -11.12
CA ILE A 609 -40.47 27.12 -11.84
C ILE A 609 -40.86 27.58 -13.25
N LYS A 610 -40.55 28.84 -13.60
CA LYS A 610 -40.87 29.45 -14.90
C LYS A 610 -39.93 29.04 -16.05
N ASN A 611 -38.83 28.34 -15.74
CA ASN A 611 -37.82 27.92 -16.73
C ASN A 611 -38.28 26.73 -17.57
N LYS A 612 -37.74 26.63 -18.79
CA LYS A 612 -37.85 25.41 -19.62
C LYS A 612 -37.05 24.26 -19.02
N SER A 613 -37.52 23.03 -19.23
CA SER A 613 -36.78 21.83 -18.84
C SER A 613 -35.42 21.73 -19.56
N PRO A 614 -34.42 21.03 -19.00
CA PRO A 614 -33.07 21.02 -19.56
C PRO A 614 -33.01 20.40 -20.94
N ILE A 615 -33.75 19.30 -21.11
CA ILE A 615 -33.84 18.62 -22.40
C ILE A 615 -34.59 19.46 -23.44
N GLY A 616 -35.67 20.14 -23.05
CA GLY A 616 -36.39 21.06 -23.93
C GLY A 616 -35.53 22.25 -24.35
N ALA A 617 -34.70 22.77 -23.43
CA ALA A 617 -33.73 23.82 -23.73
C ALA A 617 -32.63 23.35 -24.70
N LEU A 618 -32.09 22.15 -24.49
CA LEU A 618 -31.07 21.57 -25.39
C LEU A 618 -31.62 21.33 -26.80
N ILE A 619 -32.82 20.74 -26.93
CA ILE A 619 -33.45 20.52 -28.24
C ILE A 619 -33.71 21.84 -28.97
N ASN A 620 -34.24 22.85 -28.26
CA ASN A 620 -34.47 24.17 -28.84
C ASN A 620 -33.16 24.87 -29.24
N LEU A 621 -32.11 24.75 -28.43
CA LEU A 621 -30.78 25.30 -28.75
C LEU A 621 -30.21 24.66 -30.03
N VAL A 622 -30.35 23.34 -30.17
CA VAL A 622 -29.89 22.61 -31.35
C VAL A 622 -30.71 22.98 -32.59
N LYS A 623 -32.04 23.06 -32.49
CA LYS A 623 -32.92 23.51 -33.59
C LYS A 623 -32.58 24.93 -34.03
N LYS A 624 -32.47 25.87 -33.08
CA LYS A 624 -32.20 27.29 -33.35
C LYS A 624 -30.85 27.50 -34.01
N ASN A 625 -29.81 26.83 -33.53
CA ASN A 625 -28.43 27.07 -33.99
C ASN A 625 -27.97 26.09 -35.08
N ASN A 626 -28.79 25.10 -35.42
CA ASN A 626 -28.47 23.97 -36.29
C ASN A 626 -27.13 23.28 -35.94
N ARG A 627 -26.77 23.26 -34.65
CA ARG A 627 -25.55 22.64 -34.11
C ARG A 627 -25.63 22.44 -32.60
N PHE A 628 -24.89 21.46 -32.10
CA PHE A 628 -24.60 21.34 -30.66
C PHE A 628 -23.56 22.38 -30.20
N PRO A 629 -23.59 22.82 -28.93
CA PRO A 629 -22.44 23.51 -28.32
C PRO A 629 -21.21 22.59 -28.36
N ASN A 630 -20.03 23.15 -28.64
CA ASN A 630 -18.76 22.43 -28.66
C ASN A 630 -17.94 22.81 -27.42
N ILE A 631 -17.91 21.93 -26.42
CA ILE A 631 -17.26 22.20 -25.13
C ILE A 631 -16.00 21.35 -24.97
N ASN A 632 -16.16 20.04 -24.82
CA ASN A 632 -15.08 19.05 -24.78
C ASN A 632 -15.65 17.66 -25.14
N GLY A 633 -14.77 16.67 -25.34
CA GLY A 633 -15.17 15.33 -25.76
C GLY A 633 -16.12 14.58 -24.82
N VAL A 634 -16.13 14.90 -23.52
CA VAL A 634 -17.05 14.31 -22.54
C VAL A 634 -18.42 14.97 -22.65
N VAL A 635 -18.45 16.31 -22.62
CA VAL A 635 -19.68 17.11 -22.70
C VAL A 635 -20.40 16.88 -24.02
N ASP A 636 -19.63 16.75 -25.10
CA ASP A 636 -20.15 16.42 -26.41
C ASP A 636 -20.77 15.02 -26.44
N ALA A 637 -20.14 14.03 -25.80
CA ALA A 637 -20.64 12.66 -25.75
C ALA A 637 -21.95 12.57 -24.97
N TYR A 638 -22.03 13.14 -23.77
CA TYR A 638 -23.27 13.03 -23.01
C TYR A 638 -24.41 13.85 -23.63
N ASN A 639 -24.14 15.00 -24.26
CA ASN A 639 -25.16 15.81 -24.92
C ASN A 639 -25.78 15.09 -26.14
N ILE A 640 -25.00 14.31 -26.87
CA ILE A 640 -25.48 13.47 -27.97
C ILE A 640 -26.51 12.47 -27.45
N VAL A 641 -26.19 11.76 -26.37
CA VAL A 641 -27.09 10.75 -25.80
C VAL A 641 -28.29 11.42 -25.13
N ALA A 642 -28.10 12.52 -24.40
CA ALA A 642 -29.16 13.32 -23.79
C ALA A 642 -30.23 13.70 -24.82
N ALA A 643 -29.81 14.28 -25.95
CA ALA A 643 -30.73 14.68 -27.02
C ALA A 643 -31.36 13.49 -27.75
N LYS A 644 -30.61 12.39 -27.94
CA LYS A 644 -31.12 11.16 -28.58
C LYS A 644 -32.16 10.43 -27.71
N LYS A 645 -31.97 10.43 -26.39
CA LYS A 645 -32.77 9.65 -25.42
C LYS A 645 -33.75 10.51 -24.62
N LEU A 646 -33.72 11.83 -24.83
CA LEU A 646 -34.57 12.79 -24.13
C LEU A 646 -34.44 12.74 -22.61
N VAL A 647 -33.21 12.58 -22.11
CA VAL A 647 -32.88 12.52 -20.68
C VAL A 647 -32.05 13.73 -20.26
N SER A 648 -32.14 14.12 -18.99
CA SER A 648 -31.29 15.15 -18.39
C SER A 648 -30.00 14.52 -17.86
N VAL A 649 -28.86 15.18 -18.05
CA VAL A 649 -27.53 14.64 -17.72
C VAL A 649 -26.66 15.69 -17.05
N GLY A 650 -26.02 15.32 -15.94
CA GLY A 650 -24.98 16.11 -15.30
C GLY A 650 -23.68 15.33 -15.18
N ALA A 651 -22.55 16.03 -15.29
CA ALA A 651 -21.22 15.45 -15.14
C ALA A 651 -20.30 16.41 -14.37
N HIS A 652 -19.61 15.90 -13.35
CA HIS A 652 -18.79 16.69 -12.43
C HIS A 652 -17.41 16.06 -12.23
N ASP A 653 -16.41 16.91 -12.05
CA ASP A 653 -15.05 16.48 -11.71
C ASP A 653 -15.01 15.96 -10.27
N ILE A 654 -14.68 14.68 -10.07
CA ILE A 654 -14.66 14.03 -8.76
C ILE A 654 -13.65 14.67 -7.82
N SER A 655 -12.55 15.22 -8.35
CA SER A 655 -11.53 15.92 -7.54
C SER A 655 -12.08 17.19 -6.87
N LYS A 656 -13.22 17.70 -7.35
CA LYS A 656 -13.89 18.93 -6.87
C LYS A 656 -15.11 18.66 -5.99
N ILE A 657 -15.39 17.39 -5.72
CA ILE A 657 -16.46 16.91 -4.84
C ILE A 657 -15.83 16.48 -3.50
N SER A 658 -16.32 17.04 -2.40
CA SER A 658 -15.79 16.83 -1.05
C SER A 658 -16.46 15.65 -0.32
N GLY A 659 -17.77 15.47 -0.46
CA GLY A 659 -18.54 14.44 0.25
C GLY A 659 -18.78 13.15 -0.54
N GLU A 660 -18.99 12.04 0.19
CA GLU A 660 -19.38 10.74 -0.39
C GLU A 660 -20.90 10.60 -0.55
N LYS A 661 -21.68 11.51 0.03
CA LYS A 661 -23.15 11.52 -0.05
C LYS A 661 -23.61 12.71 -0.90
N LEU A 662 -24.11 12.38 -2.08
CA LEU A 662 -24.66 13.34 -3.03
C LEU A 662 -26.18 13.30 -2.97
N SER A 663 -26.83 14.45 -3.07
CA SER A 663 -28.29 14.51 -2.96
C SER A 663 -28.94 15.43 -3.98
N LEU A 664 -30.03 14.98 -4.57
CA LEU A 664 -30.94 15.84 -5.33
C LEU A 664 -32.09 16.23 -4.41
N SER A 665 -32.14 17.49 -3.98
CA SER A 665 -33.12 17.96 -2.99
C SER A 665 -33.63 19.37 -3.29
N MET A 666 -34.67 19.76 -2.55
CA MET A 666 -35.25 21.10 -2.66
C MET A 666 -34.32 22.16 -2.07
N THR A 667 -34.25 23.34 -2.69
CA THR A 667 -33.47 24.48 -2.21
C THR A 667 -34.17 25.20 -1.06
N LYS A 668 -33.39 25.63 -0.05
CA LYS A 668 -33.86 26.40 1.12
C LYS A 668 -33.85 27.91 0.86
N GLY A 669 -33.11 28.35 -0.14
CA GLY A 669 -32.99 29.73 -0.58
C GLY A 669 -31.83 30.49 0.05
N ASN A 670 -31.02 29.87 0.91
CA ASN A 670 -29.81 30.46 1.49
C ASN A 670 -28.53 29.94 0.80
N GLU A 671 -28.65 28.93 -0.04
CA GLU A 671 -27.53 28.33 -0.76
C GLU A 671 -27.02 29.27 -1.84
N LYS A 672 -25.69 29.29 -2.00
CA LYS A 672 -25.00 30.07 -3.05
C LYS A 672 -24.30 29.13 -4.01
N TYR A 673 -24.29 29.50 -5.29
CA TYR A 673 -23.49 28.79 -6.29
C TYR A 673 -22.95 29.77 -7.33
N THR A 674 -21.84 29.41 -7.97
CA THR A 674 -21.26 30.18 -9.07
C THR A 674 -21.66 29.51 -10.39
N PRO A 675 -22.54 30.13 -11.20
CA PRO A 675 -22.95 29.56 -12.48
C PRO A 675 -21.76 29.35 -13.42
N LEU A 676 -21.85 28.36 -14.29
CA LEU A 676 -20.82 28.04 -15.28
C LEU A 676 -20.43 29.29 -16.12
N GLY A 677 -19.16 29.65 -16.10
CA GLY A 677 -18.62 30.81 -16.82
C GLY A 677 -18.73 32.15 -16.09
N GLU A 678 -19.39 32.21 -14.94
CA GLU A 678 -19.54 33.42 -14.14
C GLU A 678 -18.45 33.56 -13.07
N LYS A 679 -18.16 34.79 -12.64
CA LYS A 679 -17.19 35.08 -11.57
C LYS A 679 -17.85 35.31 -10.20
N LYS A 680 -19.16 35.59 -10.17
CA LYS A 680 -19.89 35.94 -8.95
C LYS A 680 -20.88 34.84 -8.59
N SER A 681 -20.93 34.49 -7.31
CA SER A 681 -21.94 33.56 -6.79
C SER A 681 -23.30 34.24 -6.70
N VAL A 682 -24.34 33.46 -7.01
CA VAL A 682 -25.74 33.88 -6.90
C VAL A 682 -26.45 33.03 -5.85
N GLN A 683 -27.43 33.63 -5.19
CA GLN A 683 -28.29 32.95 -4.21
C GLN A 683 -29.42 32.22 -4.94
N LEU A 684 -29.73 30.99 -4.52
CA LEU A 684 -30.80 30.20 -5.11
C LEU A 684 -32.18 30.65 -4.61
N ASN A 685 -33.23 30.47 -5.40
CA ASN A 685 -34.59 30.69 -4.91
C ASN A 685 -35.01 29.53 -4.02
N LYS A 686 -35.83 29.82 -3.00
CA LYS A 686 -36.43 28.80 -2.13
C LYS A 686 -37.51 28.02 -2.87
N GLY A 687 -37.57 26.71 -2.64
CA GLY A 687 -38.66 25.86 -3.16
C GLY A 687 -38.45 25.31 -4.57
N GLU A 688 -37.25 25.48 -5.13
CA GLU A 688 -36.80 24.83 -6.36
C GLU A 688 -35.95 23.61 -6.00
N PHE A 689 -35.07 23.13 -6.89
CA PHE A 689 -34.20 21.99 -6.57
C PHE A 689 -32.80 22.11 -7.18
N ALA A 690 -31.85 21.44 -6.53
CA ALA A 690 -30.47 21.35 -6.98
C ALA A 690 -29.85 20.01 -6.57
N PHE A 691 -28.78 19.65 -7.26
CA PHE A 691 -27.90 18.53 -6.93
C PHE A 691 -26.79 19.06 -6.02
N PHE A 692 -26.62 18.43 -4.87
CA PHE A 692 -25.75 18.89 -3.78
C PHE A 692 -24.68 17.87 -3.45
N ASP A 693 -23.52 18.41 -3.08
CA ASP A 693 -22.51 17.74 -2.28
C ASP A 693 -22.50 18.39 -0.90
N GLN A 694 -23.13 17.75 0.08
CA GLN A 694 -23.39 18.36 1.40
C GLN A 694 -24.12 19.71 1.25
N GLU A 695 -23.46 20.83 1.56
CA GLU A 695 -24.01 22.19 1.42
C GLU A 695 -23.61 22.86 0.08
N LYS A 696 -22.71 22.25 -0.68
CA LYS A 696 -22.23 22.77 -1.96
C LYS A 696 -23.19 22.41 -3.09
N VAL A 697 -23.57 23.40 -3.90
CA VAL A 697 -24.41 23.21 -5.09
C VAL A 697 -23.54 22.75 -6.27
N LEU A 698 -23.82 21.56 -6.79
CA LEU A 698 -23.16 21.00 -7.99
C LEU A 698 -23.87 21.43 -9.27
N CYS A 699 -25.21 21.32 -9.30
CA CYS A 699 -26.02 21.68 -10.46
C CYS A 699 -27.41 22.15 -10.02
N TYR A 700 -27.82 23.33 -10.45
CA TYR A 700 -29.10 23.93 -10.10
C TYR A 700 -30.11 23.75 -11.25
N LEU A 701 -31.34 23.30 -10.92
CA LEU A 701 -32.38 22.94 -11.90
C LEU A 701 -31.89 22.00 -13.00
N ASP A 702 -30.99 21.06 -12.66
CA ASP A 702 -30.41 20.04 -13.56
C ASP A 702 -29.86 20.53 -14.93
N ILE A 703 -29.66 21.84 -15.10
CA ILE A 703 -29.10 22.48 -16.30
C ILE A 703 -28.04 23.53 -15.98
N LYS A 704 -28.09 24.16 -14.80
CA LYS A 704 -27.17 25.22 -14.42
C LYS A 704 -26.02 24.65 -13.61
N GLN A 705 -25.02 24.12 -14.32
CA GLN A 705 -23.82 23.55 -13.71
C GLN A 705 -23.03 24.61 -12.93
N CYS A 706 -22.45 24.21 -11.79
CA CYS A 706 -21.52 25.03 -11.01
C CYS A 706 -20.13 25.07 -11.65
N ASP A 707 -19.55 26.25 -11.81
CA ASP A 707 -18.25 26.46 -12.47
C ASP A 707 -17.11 25.68 -11.80
N GLU A 708 -17.15 25.56 -10.47
CA GLU A 708 -16.11 24.91 -9.65
C GLU A 708 -15.98 23.41 -9.88
N THR A 709 -17.02 22.77 -10.41
CA THR A 709 -17.06 21.30 -10.61
C THR A 709 -17.13 20.93 -12.09
N LYS A 710 -16.89 21.90 -12.98
CA LYS A 710 -16.95 21.70 -14.43
C LYS A 710 -15.89 20.72 -14.90
N ILE A 711 -16.23 20.00 -15.97
CA ILE A 711 -15.29 19.11 -16.65
C ILE A 711 -14.33 19.94 -17.48
N THR A 712 -13.04 19.88 -17.14
CA THR A 712 -11.96 20.56 -17.87
C THR A 712 -11.11 19.52 -18.62
N ARG A 713 -9.96 19.93 -19.19
CA ARG A 713 -8.99 18.97 -19.76
C ARG A 713 -8.15 18.26 -18.70
N GLU A 714 -8.11 18.82 -17.50
CA GLU A 714 -7.32 18.29 -16.38
C GLU A 714 -8.10 17.22 -15.61
N THR A 715 -9.42 17.21 -15.73
CA THR A 715 -10.30 16.20 -15.10
C THR A 715 -9.88 14.79 -15.49
N LYS A 716 -9.61 13.97 -14.46
CA LYS A 716 -9.23 12.54 -14.58
C LYS A 716 -10.37 11.58 -14.25
N ASP A 717 -11.20 11.98 -13.29
CA ASP A 717 -12.29 11.17 -12.76
C ASP A 717 -13.60 11.96 -12.81
N ILE A 718 -14.66 11.32 -13.31
CA ILE A 718 -15.94 11.95 -13.61
C ILE A 718 -17.05 11.25 -12.83
N PHE A 719 -17.84 12.03 -12.10
CA PHE A 719 -19.14 11.63 -11.62
C PHE A 719 -20.18 12.03 -12.66
N VAL A 720 -20.87 11.06 -13.27
CA VAL A 720 -21.90 11.30 -14.27
C VAL A 720 -23.22 10.71 -13.81
N TYR A 721 -24.31 11.46 -13.98
CA TYR A 721 -25.65 11.00 -13.65
C TYR A 721 -26.65 11.36 -14.73
N VAL A 722 -27.67 10.51 -14.85
CA VAL A 722 -28.84 10.72 -15.71
C VAL A 722 -30.07 10.86 -14.83
N GLN A 723 -30.89 11.85 -15.14
CA GLN A 723 -32.17 12.11 -14.47
C GLN A 723 -33.32 11.81 -15.43
N GLY A 724 -34.24 10.97 -14.96
CA GLY A 724 -35.49 10.64 -15.63
C GLY A 724 -36.70 11.14 -14.84
N ASN A 725 -37.88 10.91 -15.40
CA ASN A 725 -39.16 11.30 -14.82
C ASN A 725 -40.13 10.11 -14.73
N GLU A 726 -41.39 10.38 -14.39
CA GLU A 726 -42.44 9.37 -14.26
C GLU A 726 -42.66 8.55 -15.55
N LYS A 727 -42.40 9.12 -16.74
CA LYS A 727 -42.51 8.43 -18.03
C LYS A 727 -41.23 7.68 -18.44
N THR A 728 -40.16 7.78 -17.65
CA THR A 728 -38.90 7.07 -17.89
C THR A 728 -38.84 5.80 -17.03
N SER A 729 -38.64 4.64 -17.65
CA SER A 729 -38.43 3.39 -16.91
C SER A 729 -37.01 3.31 -16.33
N GLU A 730 -36.84 2.58 -15.22
CA GLU A 730 -35.53 2.35 -14.59
C GLU A 730 -34.53 1.70 -15.56
N LYS A 731 -35.00 0.77 -16.39
CA LYS A 731 -34.21 0.11 -17.44
C LYS A 731 -33.76 1.13 -18.49
N TYR A 732 -34.67 1.95 -18.99
CA TYR A 732 -34.35 2.96 -20.00
C TYR A 732 -33.32 3.97 -19.49
N LEU A 733 -33.45 4.38 -18.23
CA LEU A 733 -32.52 5.29 -17.58
C LEU A 733 -31.14 4.67 -17.42
N LEU A 734 -31.06 3.41 -16.98
CA LEU A 734 -29.81 2.66 -16.88
C LEU A 734 -29.13 2.46 -18.24
N ASP A 735 -29.90 2.10 -19.28
CA ASP A 735 -29.37 1.92 -20.63
C ASP A 735 -28.86 3.24 -21.22
N SER A 736 -29.52 4.35 -20.91
CA SER A 736 -29.06 5.69 -21.30
C SER A 736 -27.74 6.07 -20.61
N LEU A 737 -27.60 5.76 -19.31
CA LEU A 737 -26.35 5.96 -18.57
C LEU A 737 -25.21 5.11 -19.15
N LYS A 738 -25.46 3.84 -19.46
CA LYS A 738 -24.48 2.94 -20.07
C LYS A 738 -24.01 3.49 -21.41
N GLU A 739 -24.94 3.92 -22.27
CA GLU A 739 -24.61 4.51 -23.57
C GLU A 739 -23.76 5.78 -23.41
N ILE A 740 -24.03 6.63 -22.41
CA ILE A 740 -23.19 7.78 -22.07
C ILE A 740 -21.79 7.34 -21.66
N CYS A 741 -21.68 6.40 -20.73
CA CYS A 741 -20.39 5.93 -20.22
C CYS A 741 -19.55 5.31 -21.33
N GLU A 742 -20.15 4.47 -22.18
CA GLU A 742 -19.48 3.82 -23.31
C GLU A 742 -19.04 4.83 -24.37
N LEU A 743 -19.84 5.84 -24.64
CA LEU A 743 -19.47 6.88 -25.59
C LEU A 743 -18.34 7.76 -25.04
N ILE A 744 -18.37 8.08 -23.74
CA ILE A 744 -17.28 8.81 -23.07
C ILE A 744 -16.00 7.99 -23.11
N THR A 745 -16.02 6.72 -22.67
CA THR A 745 -14.80 5.90 -22.60
C THR A 745 -14.24 5.56 -23.98
N LYS A 746 -15.10 5.38 -24.99
CA LYS A 746 -14.66 5.17 -26.38
C LYS A 746 -13.83 6.33 -26.91
N PHE A 747 -14.20 7.57 -26.61
CA PHE A 747 -13.56 8.77 -27.19
C PHE A 747 -12.60 9.51 -26.26
N ASN A 748 -12.64 9.21 -24.96
CA ASN A 748 -11.82 9.87 -23.95
C ASN A 748 -11.07 8.86 -23.06
N SER A 749 -11.00 7.57 -23.42
CA SER A 749 -10.42 6.52 -22.55
C SER A 749 -11.13 6.39 -21.20
N GLY A 750 -10.63 5.49 -20.34
CA GLY A 750 -11.13 5.31 -18.98
C GLY A 750 -12.04 4.10 -18.79
N ILE A 751 -12.36 3.82 -17.53
CA ILE A 751 -13.17 2.68 -17.10
C ILE A 751 -14.32 3.20 -16.24
N TYR A 752 -15.53 2.69 -16.45
CA TYR A 752 -16.70 3.13 -15.71
C TYR A 752 -17.24 2.09 -14.74
N GLU A 753 -17.82 2.57 -13.65
CA GLU A 753 -18.51 1.80 -12.62
C GLU A 753 -19.89 2.42 -12.36
N ILE A 754 -20.97 1.64 -12.53
CA ILE A 754 -22.33 2.12 -12.27
C ILE A 754 -22.62 2.03 -10.77
N LEU A 755 -23.03 3.16 -10.19
CA LEU A 755 -23.34 3.27 -8.77
C LEU A 755 -24.64 2.53 -8.43
N GLY A 756 -24.62 1.83 -7.29
CA GLY A 756 -25.77 1.05 -6.80
C GLY A 756 -26.04 -0.25 -7.56
N GLN A 757 -25.15 -0.66 -8.48
CA GLN A 757 -25.25 -1.96 -9.15
C GLN A 757 -24.68 -3.07 -8.26
N ASP A 758 -25.43 -4.17 -8.08
CA ASP A 758 -24.97 -5.28 -7.25
C ASP A 758 -23.81 -6.03 -7.93
N LYS A 759 -22.72 -6.29 -7.17
CA LYS A 759 -21.52 -7.01 -7.65
C LYS A 759 -21.85 -8.35 -8.33
N PHE A 760 -22.91 -9.06 -7.91
CA PHE A 760 -23.33 -10.32 -8.52
C PHE A 760 -23.78 -10.16 -9.98
N SER A 761 -24.22 -8.97 -10.40
CA SER A 761 -24.59 -8.69 -11.79
C SER A 761 -23.42 -8.83 -12.78
N LYS A 762 -22.17 -8.85 -12.30
CA LYS A 762 -20.99 -9.10 -13.12
C LYS A 762 -20.85 -10.56 -13.51
N LEU A 763 -21.46 -11.49 -12.77
CA LEU A 763 -21.34 -12.93 -13.03
C LEU A 763 -22.32 -13.36 -14.11
N ASN A 764 -21.84 -14.17 -15.05
CA ASN A 764 -22.67 -15.00 -15.91
C ASN A 764 -22.53 -16.46 -15.48
N LEU A 765 -23.54 -16.97 -14.78
CA LEU A 765 -23.56 -18.34 -14.29
C LEU A 765 -24.51 -19.17 -15.16
N LYS A 766 -24.05 -20.31 -15.65
CA LYS A 766 -24.86 -21.24 -16.46
C LYS A 766 -24.81 -22.65 -15.90
N VAL A 767 -25.85 -23.43 -16.18
CA VAL A 767 -25.82 -24.88 -15.98
C VAL A 767 -25.00 -25.52 -17.10
N GLY A 768 -24.06 -26.40 -16.74
CA GLY A 768 -23.29 -27.20 -17.69
C GLY A 768 -23.36 -28.69 -17.37
N LYS A 769 -23.40 -29.54 -18.41
CA LYS A 769 -23.35 -31.00 -18.29
C LYS A 769 -21.96 -31.51 -18.61
N ILE A 770 -21.33 -32.19 -17.66
CA ILE A 770 -20.04 -32.85 -17.84
C ILE A 770 -20.21 -33.99 -18.85
N LEU A 771 -19.44 -33.94 -19.94
CA LEU A 771 -19.47 -34.92 -21.02
C LEU A 771 -18.37 -35.97 -20.86
N ASP A 772 -17.16 -35.53 -20.52
CA ASP A 772 -16.01 -36.40 -20.34
C ASP A 772 -15.06 -35.82 -19.27
N VAL A 773 -14.29 -36.71 -18.63
CA VAL A 773 -13.31 -36.36 -17.59
C VAL A 773 -12.03 -37.16 -17.78
N SER A 774 -10.94 -36.48 -18.09
CA SER A 774 -9.61 -37.07 -18.22
C SER A 774 -8.63 -36.50 -17.17
N GLU A 775 -7.53 -37.21 -16.94
CA GLU A 775 -6.50 -36.79 -15.99
C GLU A 775 -5.55 -35.77 -16.60
N HIS A 776 -5.16 -34.77 -15.80
CA HIS A 776 -4.18 -33.80 -16.24
C HIS A 776 -2.77 -34.40 -16.23
N TYR A 777 -2.17 -34.58 -17.42
CA TYR A 777 -0.86 -35.24 -17.63
C TYR A 777 0.33 -34.69 -16.81
N LYS A 778 0.25 -33.45 -16.32
CA LYS A 778 1.29 -32.78 -15.48
C LYS A 778 0.84 -32.44 -14.05
N ALA A 779 -0.30 -32.96 -13.59
CA ALA A 779 -0.84 -32.57 -12.27
C ALA A 779 -1.72 -33.65 -11.64
N ASP A 780 -1.25 -34.20 -10.52
CA ASP A 780 -1.88 -35.37 -9.87
C ASP A 780 -3.23 -35.08 -9.22
N LYS A 781 -3.57 -33.80 -9.05
CA LYS A 781 -4.79 -33.33 -8.37
C LYS A 781 -5.83 -32.74 -9.32
N LEU A 782 -5.51 -32.60 -10.61
CA LEU A 782 -6.37 -31.90 -11.58
C LEU A 782 -7.01 -32.86 -12.58
N TYR A 783 -8.28 -32.60 -12.87
CA TYR A 783 -8.97 -33.16 -14.03
C TYR A 783 -9.08 -32.14 -15.16
N VAL A 784 -9.07 -32.64 -16.39
CA VAL A 784 -9.50 -31.95 -17.60
C VAL A 784 -10.94 -32.40 -17.87
N ILE A 785 -11.88 -31.46 -17.84
CA ILE A 785 -13.31 -31.72 -17.89
C ILE A 785 -13.89 -31.09 -19.15
N ASP A 786 -14.46 -31.89 -20.03
CA ASP A 786 -15.23 -31.39 -21.17
C ASP A 786 -16.68 -31.20 -20.75
N ILE A 787 -17.20 -29.99 -20.92
CA ILE A 787 -18.53 -29.60 -20.46
C ILE A 787 -19.33 -28.95 -21.59
N SER A 788 -20.61 -29.32 -21.72
CA SER A 788 -21.57 -28.59 -22.54
C SER A 788 -22.32 -27.58 -21.68
N ILE A 789 -22.36 -26.31 -22.11
CA ILE A 789 -23.16 -25.24 -21.50
C ILE A 789 -24.31 -24.82 -22.43
N GLY A 790 -24.93 -25.80 -23.09
CA GLY A 790 -25.95 -25.61 -24.12
C GLY A 790 -25.37 -25.78 -25.52
N LYS A 791 -25.43 -24.73 -26.35
CA LYS A 791 -24.90 -24.75 -27.74
C LYS A 791 -23.37 -24.76 -27.83
N GLU A 792 -22.67 -24.50 -26.73
CA GLU A 792 -21.22 -24.46 -26.68
C GLU A 792 -20.66 -25.63 -25.85
N LYS A 793 -19.51 -26.16 -26.29
CA LYS A 793 -18.66 -27.06 -25.51
C LYS A 793 -17.41 -26.30 -25.05
N ARG A 794 -16.94 -26.58 -23.84
CA ARG A 794 -15.75 -25.95 -23.25
C ARG A 794 -14.92 -26.95 -22.48
N GLN A 795 -13.62 -26.67 -22.37
CA GLN A 795 -12.71 -27.41 -21.50
C GLN A 795 -12.51 -26.66 -20.19
N LEU A 796 -12.73 -27.31 -19.04
CA LEU A 796 -12.45 -26.78 -17.71
C LEU A 796 -11.35 -27.59 -17.03
N ILE A 797 -10.50 -26.92 -16.25
CA ILE A 797 -9.50 -27.59 -15.42
C ILE A 797 -9.88 -27.41 -13.94
N ALA A 798 -10.06 -28.50 -13.20
CA ALA A 798 -10.53 -28.44 -11.82
C ALA A 798 -9.82 -29.43 -10.88
N GLY A 799 -9.57 -29.00 -9.65
CA GLY A 799 -8.91 -29.79 -8.61
C GLY A 799 -9.81 -30.80 -7.89
N LEU A 800 -10.55 -31.62 -8.63
CA LEU A 800 -11.58 -32.51 -8.08
C LEU A 800 -11.13 -33.96 -7.84
N LYS A 801 -9.94 -34.36 -8.33
CA LYS A 801 -9.45 -35.75 -8.31
C LYS A 801 -9.34 -36.38 -6.91
N GLN A 802 -9.23 -35.56 -5.87
CA GLN A 802 -9.18 -36.02 -4.47
C GLN A 802 -10.58 -36.23 -3.85
N PHE A 803 -11.64 -35.75 -4.49
CA PHE A 803 -12.99 -35.65 -3.91
C PHE A 803 -14.06 -36.40 -4.72
N TYR A 804 -13.78 -36.67 -6.00
CA TYR A 804 -14.68 -37.33 -6.93
C TYR A 804 -13.90 -38.25 -7.88
N THR A 805 -14.48 -39.39 -8.23
CA THR A 805 -14.02 -40.24 -9.33
C THR A 805 -14.52 -39.69 -10.68
N LYS A 806 -13.97 -40.20 -11.79
CA LYS A 806 -14.43 -39.80 -13.15
C LYS A 806 -15.89 -40.17 -13.37
N ASP A 807 -16.28 -41.39 -13.01
CA ASP A 807 -17.64 -41.90 -13.19
C ASP A 807 -18.66 -41.13 -12.35
N GLU A 808 -18.27 -40.66 -11.16
CA GLU A 808 -19.12 -39.78 -10.36
C GLU A 808 -19.36 -38.44 -11.05
N LEU A 809 -18.44 -37.93 -11.88
CA LEU A 809 -18.56 -36.61 -12.50
C LEU A 809 -19.32 -36.64 -13.83
N ILE A 810 -19.12 -37.68 -14.64
CA ILE A 810 -19.71 -37.77 -15.98
C ILE A 810 -21.23 -37.70 -15.91
N GLY A 811 -21.82 -36.86 -16.75
CA GLY A 811 -23.28 -36.66 -16.83
C GLY A 811 -23.86 -35.70 -15.79
N LYS A 812 -23.11 -35.26 -14.77
CA LYS A 812 -23.62 -34.28 -13.79
C LYS A 812 -23.89 -32.91 -14.42
N LYS A 813 -24.99 -32.30 -13.99
CA LYS A 813 -25.38 -30.92 -14.32
C LYS A 813 -24.98 -29.96 -13.20
N ILE A 814 -23.95 -29.15 -13.45
CA ILE A 814 -23.26 -28.29 -12.47
C ILE A 814 -23.33 -26.81 -12.84
N VAL A 815 -23.06 -25.92 -11.88
CA VAL A 815 -23.00 -24.47 -12.13
C VAL A 815 -21.59 -24.05 -12.56
N VAL A 816 -21.51 -23.29 -13.65
CA VAL A 816 -20.26 -22.81 -14.28
C VAL A 816 -20.30 -21.29 -14.44
N VAL A 817 -19.17 -20.63 -14.15
CA VAL A 817 -18.93 -19.22 -14.51
C VAL A 817 -18.54 -19.16 -15.98
N SER A 818 -19.43 -18.68 -16.85
CA SER A 818 -19.25 -18.72 -18.31
C SER A 818 -18.57 -17.48 -18.90
N ASN A 819 -18.46 -16.39 -18.13
CA ASN A 819 -17.81 -15.14 -18.55
C ASN A 819 -16.47 -14.89 -17.86
N LEU A 820 -15.88 -15.88 -17.20
CA LEU A 820 -14.53 -15.76 -16.65
C LEU A 820 -13.49 -15.72 -17.79
N GLU A 821 -12.45 -14.91 -17.64
CA GLU A 821 -11.29 -14.94 -18.53
C GLU A 821 -10.62 -16.33 -18.53
N HIS A 822 -9.99 -16.68 -19.65
CA HIS A 822 -9.31 -17.97 -19.78
C HIS A 822 -8.10 -18.03 -18.86
N ALA A 823 -7.87 -19.18 -18.23
CA ALA A 823 -6.71 -19.40 -17.38
C ALA A 823 -5.87 -20.56 -17.92
N ASP A 824 -4.56 -20.40 -18.02
CA ASP A 824 -3.64 -21.49 -18.33
C ASP A 824 -3.21 -22.20 -17.05
N LEU A 825 -3.74 -23.40 -16.84
CA LEU A 825 -3.42 -24.25 -15.69
C LEU A 825 -2.48 -25.36 -16.15
N ARG A 826 -1.18 -25.17 -15.87
CA ARG A 826 -0.09 -26.12 -16.17
C ARG A 826 -0.02 -26.54 -17.65
N GLY A 827 -0.25 -25.57 -18.54
CA GLY A 827 -0.16 -25.74 -19.99
C GLY A 827 -1.44 -26.28 -20.64
N LYS A 828 -2.56 -26.34 -19.91
CA LYS A 828 -3.91 -26.55 -20.46
C LYS A 828 -4.78 -25.32 -20.18
N LYS A 829 -5.49 -24.88 -21.22
CA LYS A 829 -6.42 -23.75 -21.15
C LYS A 829 -7.71 -24.16 -20.45
N SER A 830 -8.11 -23.44 -19.41
CA SER A 830 -9.43 -23.54 -18.76
C SER A 830 -10.32 -22.41 -19.27
N GLU A 831 -11.47 -22.76 -19.85
CA GLU A 831 -12.38 -21.84 -20.54
C GLU A 831 -13.60 -21.42 -19.71
N GLY A 832 -13.44 -21.55 -18.40
CA GLY A 832 -14.41 -21.18 -17.37
C GLY A 832 -14.00 -21.78 -16.04
N MET A 833 -14.93 -21.76 -15.09
CA MET A 833 -14.75 -22.34 -13.76
C MET A 833 -16.06 -22.95 -13.29
N LEU A 834 -16.01 -24.19 -12.80
CA LEU A 834 -17.13 -24.78 -12.08
C LEU A 834 -17.19 -24.27 -10.64
N LEU A 835 -18.38 -24.18 -10.07
CA LEU A 835 -18.58 -23.74 -8.69
C LEU A 835 -18.75 -24.93 -7.75
N ALA A 836 -18.01 -24.91 -6.65
CA ALA A 836 -18.12 -25.92 -5.60
C ALA A 836 -18.12 -25.29 -4.22
N ALA A 837 -18.91 -25.85 -3.30
CA ALA A 837 -18.90 -25.44 -1.90
C ALA A 837 -17.79 -26.19 -1.16
N LYS A 838 -17.05 -25.48 -0.30
CA LYS A 838 -16.04 -26.04 0.58
C LYS A 838 -16.41 -25.81 2.05
N GLN A 839 -16.30 -26.87 2.84
CA GLN A 839 -16.36 -26.85 4.30
C GLN A 839 -15.24 -27.76 4.81
N GLU A 840 -14.29 -27.20 5.57
CA GLU A 840 -13.12 -27.94 6.07
C GLU A 840 -12.38 -28.69 4.94
N ASN A 841 -12.35 -30.02 4.99
CA ASN A 841 -11.72 -30.91 4.01
C ASN A 841 -12.71 -31.50 2.99
N GLU A 842 -13.99 -31.09 3.00
CA GLU A 842 -15.00 -31.55 2.04
C GLU A 842 -15.26 -30.52 0.94
N ILE A 843 -15.48 -31.04 -0.28
CA ILE A 843 -15.92 -30.27 -1.44
C ILE A 843 -17.22 -30.87 -1.99
N GLY A 844 -18.24 -30.02 -2.17
CA GLY A 844 -19.53 -30.38 -2.76
C GLY A 844 -19.89 -29.52 -3.97
N LEU A 845 -19.98 -30.11 -5.15
CA LEU A 845 -20.37 -29.42 -6.39
C LEU A 845 -21.74 -28.75 -6.26
N LEU A 846 -21.88 -27.56 -6.85
CA LEU A 846 -23.18 -26.92 -7.01
C LEU A 846 -23.91 -27.51 -8.21
N THR A 847 -25.09 -28.07 -7.99
CA THR A 847 -25.84 -28.84 -9.00
C THR A 847 -27.22 -28.27 -9.29
N ALA A 848 -27.68 -28.55 -10.51
CA ALA A 848 -28.99 -28.20 -11.03
C ALA A 848 -29.53 -29.40 -11.83
N LYS A 849 -30.14 -30.37 -11.14
CA LYS A 849 -30.51 -31.68 -11.72
C LYS A 849 -31.69 -31.59 -12.68
N LYS A 850 -32.65 -30.70 -12.40
CA LYS A 850 -33.88 -30.48 -13.19
C LYS A 850 -33.69 -29.48 -14.33
N SER A 851 -32.58 -28.75 -14.35
CA SER A 851 -32.27 -27.73 -15.36
C SER A 851 -31.56 -28.33 -16.57
N GLU A 852 -31.53 -27.64 -17.70
CA GLU A 852 -30.82 -28.09 -18.90
C GLU A 852 -29.50 -27.33 -19.13
N PRO A 853 -28.51 -27.92 -19.82
CA PRO A 853 -27.28 -27.22 -20.17
C PRO A 853 -27.56 -25.90 -20.90
N GLY A 854 -26.99 -24.80 -20.40
CA GLY A 854 -27.19 -23.45 -20.90
C GLY A 854 -28.26 -22.64 -20.16
N ASP A 855 -29.08 -23.28 -19.30
CA ASP A 855 -30.01 -22.56 -18.43
C ASP A 855 -29.26 -21.55 -17.55
N GLN A 856 -29.80 -20.32 -17.49
CA GLN A 856 -29.21 -19.24 -16.72
C GLN A 856 -29.40 -19.48 -15.22
N VAL A 857 -28.32 -19.38 -14.45
CA VAL A 857 -28.37 -19.30 -12.99
C VAL A 857 -28.31 -17.84 -12.59
N PHE A 858 -29.26 -17.41 -11.77
CA PHE A 858 -29.39 -16.01 -11.36
C PHE A 858 -29.84 -15.88 -9.90
N VAL A 859 -29.80 -14.65 -9.40
CA VAL A 859 -30.36 -14.24 -8.11
C VAL A 859 -31.50 -13.26 -8.42
N GLU A 860 -32.64 -13.45 -7.77
CA GLU A 860 -33.84 -12.67 -8.06
C GLU A 860 -33.63 -11.16 -7.87
N GLY A 861 -33.91 -10.41 -8.94
CA GLY A 861 -33.69 -8.96 -9.03
C GLY A 861 -32.28 -8.55 -9.47
N ILE A 862 -31.41 -9.49 -9.85
CA ILE A 862 -30.07 -9.22 -10.36
C ILE A 862 -29.93 -9.75 -11.78
N VAL A 863 -29.65 -8.86 -12.73
CA VAL A 863 -29.46 -9.22 -14.14
C VAL A 863 -27.98 -9.55 -14.39
N PRO A 864 -27.65 -10.74 -14.92
CA PRO A 864 -26.29 -11.12 -15.30
C PRO A 864 -25.69 -10.25 -16.41
N SER A 865 -24.36 -10.16 -16.47
CA SER A 865 -23.61 -9.46 -17.53
C SER A 865 -22.90 -10.46 -18.43
N GLU A 866 -22.84 -10.18 -19.74
CA GLU A 866 -22.05 -10.99 -20.68
C GLU A 866 -20.59 -10.55 -20.79
N LYS A 867 -20.19 -9.45 -20.13
CA LYS A 867 -18.80 -8.96 -20.16
C LYS A 867 -17.86 -9.98 -19.51
N LYS A 868 -16.68 -10.17 -20.08
CA LYS A 868 -15.63 -10.98 -19.44
C LYS A 868 -15.21 -10.36 -18.11
N ILE A 869 -14.93 -11.21 -17.12
CA ILE A 869 -14.48 -10.82 -15.79
C ILE A 869 -13.19 -11.56 -15.41
N SER A 870 -12.36 -10.93 -14.59
CA SER A 870 -11.15 -11.56 -14.06
C SER A 870 -11.47 -12.48 -12.86
N PHE A 871 -10.52 -13.33 -12.48
CA PHE A 871 -10.67 -14.17 -11.28
C PHE A 871 -10.76 -13.34 -10.00
N GLU A 872 -10.05 -12.21 -9.91
CA GLU A 872 -10.13 -11.29 -8.78
C GLU A 872 -11.54 -10.73 -8.63
N GLU A 873 -12.17 -10.30 -9.73
CA GLU A 873 -13.55 -9.80 -9.73
C GLU A 873 -14.57 -10.85 -9.28
N PHE A 874 -14.37 -12.11 -9.67
CA PHE A 874 -15.18 -13.23 -9.18
C PHE A 874 -14.92 -13.50 -7.69
N SER A 875 -13.66 -13.52 -7.25
CA SER A 875 -13.26 -13.85 -5.87
C SER A 875 -13.81 -12.88 -4.82
N ASP A 876 -14.10 -11.65 -5.25
CA ASP A 876 -14.73 -10.58 -4.49
C ASP A 876 -16.21 -10.83 -4.17
N ILE A 877 -16.86 -11.78 -4.87
CA ILE A 877 -18.28 -12.08 -4.78
C ILE A 877 -18.48 -13.28 -3.84
N LYS A 878 -18.97 -13.00 -2.63
CA LYS A 878 -19.12 -14.00 -1.57
C LYS A 878 -20.44 -14.77 -1.70
N ILE A 879 -20.40 -15.89 -2.42
CA ILE A 879 -21.48 -16.90 -2.42
C ILE A 879 -21.22 -17.89 -1.28
N ARG A 880 -22.27 -18.25 -0.55
CA ARG A 880 -22.20 -19.23 0.56
C ARG A 880 -23.27 -20.28 0.42
N VAL A 881 -22.98 -21.48 0.90
CA VAL A 881 -23.99 -22.51 1.10
C VAL A 881 -24.51 -22.45 2.54
N ARG A 882 -25.83 -22.46 2.71
CA ARG A 882 -26.51 -22.66 3.99
C ARG A 882 -27.68 -23.62 3.78
N GLU A 883 -27.82 -24.60 4.66
CA GLU A 883 -28.83 -25.66 4.54
C GLU A 883 -28.79 -26.34 3.16
N GLY A 884 -27.58 -26.52 2.62
CA GLY A 884 -27.36 -27.10 1.29
C GLY A 884 -27.72 -26.21 0.09
N LYS A 885 -28.27 -25.01 0.30
CA LYS A 885 -28.63 -24.05 -0.78
C LYS A 885 -27.53 -23.04 -1.02
N ALA A 886 -27.16 -22.82 -2.28
CA ALA A 886 -26.24 -21.75 -2.66
C ALA A 886 -26.94 -20.38 -2.59
N MET A 887 -26.35 -19.43 -1.87
CA MET A 887 -26.96 -18.13 -1.59
C MET A 887 -25.97 -16.97 -1.75
N TYR A 888 -26.52 -15.84 -2.18
CA TYR A 888 -25.83 -14.56 -2.24
C TYR A 888 -26.69 -13.48 -1.55
N LYS A 889 -26.11 -12.76 -0.58
CA LYS A 889 -26.81 -11.77 0.26
C LYS A 889 -28.17 -12.24 0.81
N GLY A 890 -28.27 -13.52 1.21
CA GLY A 890 -29.48 -14.11 1.77
C GLY A 890 -30.52 -14.58 0.74
N LYS A 891 -30.31 -14.32 -0.56
CA LYS A 891 -31.16 -14.84 -1.64
C LYS A 891 -30.54 -16.10 -2.26
N SER A 892 -31.37 -17.08 -2.58
CA SER A 892 -30.92 -18.32 -3.22
C SER A 892 -30.54 -18.08 -4.68
N LEU A 893 -29.49 -18.74 -5.13
CA LEU A 893 -29.22 -18.91 -6.56
C LEU A 893 -30.24 -19.90 -7.12
N LYS A 894 -30.84 -19.58 -8.26
CA LYS A 894 -31.85 -20.42 -8.91
C LYS A 894 -31.73 -20.38 -10.43
N THR A 895 -32.27 -21.40 -11.07
CA THR A 895 -32.75 -21.33 -12.46
C THR A 895 -34.25 -21.07 -12.43
N GLU A 896 -34.90 -21.00 -13.60
CA GLU A 896 -36.36 -20.99 -13.68
C GLU A 896 -37.01 -22.29 -13.14
N LYS A 897 -36.24 -23.39 -13.01
CA LYS A 897 -36.76 -24.72 -12.69
C LYS A 897 -36.46 -25.18 -11.27
N GLU A 898 -35.37 -24.69 -10.66
CA GLU A 898 -34.96 -25.15 -9.33
C GLU A 898 -34.01 -24.18 -8.61
N ILE A 899 -33.87 -24.38 -7.29
CA ILE A 899 -32.83 -23.74 -6.47
C ILE A 899 -31.54 -24.56 -6.57
N ILE A 900 -30.41 -23.86 -6.70
CA ILE A 900 -29.08 -24.48 -6.76
C ILE A 900 -28.68 -25.02 -5.39
N LYS A 901 -28.28 -26.30 -5.36
CA LYS A 901 -27.88 -27.01 -4.15
C LYS A 901 -26.45 -27.55 -4.24
N SER A 902 -25.79 -27.73 -3.09
CA SER A 902 -24.51 -28.46 -3.00
C SER A 902 -24.76 -29.94 -2.67
N GLU A 903 -24.00 -30.85 -3.29
CA GLU A 903 -24.21 -32.31 -3.15
C GLU A 903 -23.55 -32.97 -1.93
N LYS A 904 -22.66 -32.28 -1.21
CA LYS A 904 -21.97 -32.83 -0.02
C LYS A 904 -21.87 -31.84 1.14
N VAL A 905 -21.91 -30.54 0.86
CA VAL A 905 -21.68 -29.48 1.85
C VAL A 905 -22.99 -28.79 2.20
N THR A 906 -23.40 -28.85 3.47
CA THR A 906 -24.61 -28.18 3.96
C THR A 906 -24.34 -26.74 4.42
N LYS A 907 -23.09 -26.41 4.80
CA LYS A 907 -22.69 -25.07 5.21
C LYS A 907 -21.24 -24.75 4.82
N GLY A 908 -21.04 -23.94 3.78
CA GLY A 908 -19.69 -23.68 3.27
C GLY A 908 -19.53 -22.38 2.50
N LYS A 909 -18.29 -22.07 2.13
CA LYS A 909 -18.00 -21.01 1.15
C LYS A 909 -18.01 -21.63 -0.24
N VAL A 910 -18.60 -20.96 -1.24
CA VAL A 910 -18.43 -21.37 -2.63
C VAL A 910 -17.09 -20.85 -3.14
N LEU A 911 -16.34 -21.76 -3.77
CA LEU A 911 -15.07 -21.51 -4.43
C LEU A 911 -15.27 -21.47 -5.94
#